data_AF-A0A1Z5T4K1-F1
#
_entry.id   AF-A0A1Z5T4K1-F1
#
_cell.length_a   1.000
_cell.length_b   1.000
_cell.length_c   1.000
_cell.angle_alpha   90.00
_cell.angle_beta   90.00
_cell.angle_gamma   90.00
#
_symmetry.space_group_name_H-M   'P 1'
#
loop_
_entity.id
_entity.type
_entity.pdbx_description
1 polymer ?
#
loop_
_entity_poly.entity_id
_entity_poly.type
_entity_poly.pdbx_seq_one_letter_code
_entity_poly.pdbx_strand_id
1 'polypeptide(L)'
;MAQNLAELCTILIENQLGELSAQIFATLAEHGRLPIPTLAHHSGIPSRRVRTGLANLLEAQLVLHFAAEEDAPTFYSVNWRNAYNLARHTNIVELVNERFGERAGHLVGNILQLGHARVGDLAEAYELAPGSKRDSGVDGATNHATDPGMVNGAAKPNAANASQMTSANEFHGTLRALLRSGILVKVGMRAFMPPSDLQEQIEEMVIVDQFPDRKITGPKKQAEFKQAVHVLKRKWRDDDTYSDLHDGGSKGAVKRPGEHFQPSNKRIKLNGVPNGLDAANGEQEVQKLSNDLVVRVDFTRCVLSLRSRRLQQYAKRFMGGVSAEVYGALLQVLEGKARSVRDELAPEDDEDEEEKLPVANISEVAEVLDPTIDLGATIKGLASSNGVPNGKHKSEGDDGIKREDSDDEEKPNGFTSYRDRAKRMSLIEAHLTLLEEHGKSFCQRARAHNSNEWRVNFPALTNMLIEAELDNTVRDRFGQIALRIVRMLRDRGKLDEKLVASNVMMRVKDVRAILTQLQFHGILEAQELPKDNGRQPSRTLYLWFFDPKRVQSLVLQQSYKTMSRTLQRIPVERERYRTIIEKAERTDIKGHEQEKLEPIEKQMLREWREIEERLLAQVGRVDEIVALLRDFSGKDTSLATEDAANRAIEAYGLDAATVKGYGDPEALAKDPNVDLVVCCTRVDVHYDTVKPSVAAGKSVYVEWPLASNHQDAQELANLARSAGAKTIVGLQARVDPAIRKVKQLLEQEVIGKVLSSDLSAYSPASDRHEISDGLGYFLEKKVGGNPVTIMLGHRSDAVHSVLGEFETFSSHTQVQRPGQEIVNRSNGMRTPKVSDVPDLVSIHGTLATQHPYIAAGASLVVNFHYEPPFPGTTPLVWTITGEKGQIRLSAESGGLIQTNTSGPMSLQVYKFDSDQNQDVSWGWEDWQAALPHRARNIGKLYEVFAENKIAEYGVADFETAVKRHQEMDALLWK
;
A
#
# COMPACT_ATOMS: atom_id res chain seq x y z
N MET A 1 5.02 -0.94 6.50
CA MET A 1 4.30 -0.09 5.50
C MET A 1 5.32 0.60 4.58
N ALA A 2 4.95 0.99 3.36
CA ALA A 2 5.85 1.65 2.42
C ALA A 2 6.16 3.11 2.83
N GLN A 3 7.31 3.34 3.48
CA GLN A 3 7.77 4.66 3.93
C GLN A 3 7.68 5.76 2.85
N ASN A 4 8.00 5.45 1.59
CA ASN A 4 7.96 6.43 0.49
C ASN A 4 6.54 6.91 0.16
N LEU A 5 5.51 6.06 0.34
CA LEU A 5 4.11 6.44 0.11
C LEU A 5 3.62 7.39 1.21
N ALA A 6 3.99 7.11 2.46
CA ALA A 6 3.67 7.98 3.60
C ALA A 6 4.28 9.37 3.45
N GLU A 7 5.55 9.44 3.06
CA GLU A 7 6.23 10.70 2.75
C GLU A 7 5.51 11.45 1.61
N LEU A 8 5.22 10.78 0.49
CA LEU A 8 4.52 11.39 -0.65
C LEU A 8 3.16 11.98 -0.26
N CYS A 9 2.33 11.19 0.44
CA CYS A 9 1.00 11.64 0.86
C CYS A 9 1.09 12.82 1.83
N THR A 10 2.04 12.79 2.76
CA THR A 10 2.26 13.91 3.70
C THR A 10 2.59 15.20 2.95
N ILE A 11 3.48 15.16 1.96
CA ILE A 11 3.85 16.32 1.13
C ILE A 11 2.64 16.83 0.32
N LEU A 12 1.85 15.92 -0.26
CA LEU A 12 0.64 16.30 -1.02
C LEU A 12 -0.37 17.02 -0.12
N ILE A 13 -0.57 16.52 1.11
CA ILE A 13 -1.46 17.12 2.09
C ILE A 13 -0.91 18.45 2.60
N GLU A 14 0.39 18.55 2.83
CA GLU A 14 1.04 19.80 3.22
C GLU A 14 0.83 20.90 2.17
N ASN A 15 1.02 20.57 0.89
CA ASN A 15 0.83 21.50 -0.21
C ASN A 15 -0.63 21.97 -0.37
N GLN A 16 -1.61 21.11 -0.05
CA GLN A 16 -3.03 21.40 -0.27
C GLN A 16 -3.76 21.96 0.96
N LEU A 17 -3.48 21.41 2.15
CA LEU A 17 -4.20 21.67 3.40
C LEU A 17 -3.31 22.25 4.52
N GLY A 18 -2.00 22.40 4.25
CA GLY A 18 -1.03 23.00 5.16
C GLY A 18 -0.42 22.02 6.17
N GLU A 19 0.60 22.53 6.87
CA GLU A 19 1.47 21.79 7.79
C GLU A 19 0.72 21.10 8.95
N LEU A 20 -0.32 21.74 9.50
CA LEU A 20 -1.10 21.18 10.62
C LEU A 20 -1.76 19.85 10.22
N SER A 21 -2.41 19.84 9.04
CA SER A 21 -3.11 18.67 8.51
C SER A 21 -2.10 17.57 8.15
N ALA A 22 -0.97 17.95 7.56
CA ALA A 22 0.11 17.04 7.20
C ALA A 22 0.74 16.36 8.43
N GLN A 23 0.99 17.11 9.51
CA GLN A 23 1.56 16.57 10.74
C GLN A 23 0.61 15.57 11.41
N ILE A 24 -0.70 15.89 11.48
CA ILE A 24 -1.71 14.98 12.03
C ILE A 24 -1.80 13.71 11.17
N PHE A 25 -1.84 13.85 9.85
CA PHE A 25 -1.84 12.71 8.94
C PHE A 25 -0.58 11.85 9.09
N ALA A 26 0.60 12.46 9.19
CA ALA A 26 1.87 11.77 9.37
C ALA A 26 1.91 10.98 10.69
N THR A 27 1.39 11.53 11.79
CA THR A 27 1.29 10.81 13.06
C THR A 27 0.37 9.58 12.94
N LEU A 28 -0.78 9.71 12.30
CA LEU A 28 -1.69 8.58 12.03
C LEU A 28 -1.09 7.57 11.04
N ALA A 29 -0.30 8.02 10.07
CA ALA A 29 0.41 7.18 9.12
C ALA A 29 1.50 6.32 9.80
N GLU A 30 2.18 6.88 10.80
CA GLU A 30 3.26 6.21 11.54
C GLU A 30 2.72 5.26 12.61
N HIS A 31 1.71 5.69 13.38
CA HIS A 31 1.22 4.97 14.56
C HIS A 31 -0.10 4.20 14.31
N GLY A 32 -0.67 4.33 13.11
CA GLY A 32 -1.94 3.69 12.77
C GLY A 32 -3.15 4.39 13.40
N ARG A 33 -4.13 3.58 13.82
CA ARG A 33 -5.44 4.03 14.28
C ARG A 33 -5.37 4.61 15.69
N LEU A 34 -5.74 5.89 15.87
CA LEU A 34 -5.62 6.58 17.16
C LEU A 34 -6.88 7.39 17.54
N PRO A 35 -7.22 7.50 18.83
CA PRO A 35 -8.20 8.48 19.32
C PRO A 35 -7.54 9.86 19.54
N ILE A 36 -8.35 10.93 19.62
CA ILE A 36 -7.86 12.32 19.77
C ILE A 36 -6.84 12.53 20.91
N PRO A 37 -7.03 11.99 22.13
CA PRO A 37 -6.07 12.21 23.22
C PRO A 37 -4.67 11.66 22.90
N THR A 38 -4.62 10.45 22.37
CA THR A 38 -3.36 9.77 22.00
C THR A 38 -2.72 10.43 20.78
N LEU A 39 -3.53 10.84 19.81
CA LEU A 39 -3.07 11.60 18.65
C LEU A 39 -2.46 12.95 19.06
N ALA A 40 -3.07 13.67 20.00
CA ALA A 40 -2.52 14.91 20.55
C ALA A 40 -1.17 14.69 21.27
N HIS A 41 -1.04 13.55 21.98
CA HIS A 41 0.21 13.18 22.65
C HIS A 41 1.34 12.89 21.65
N HIS A 42 1.13 11.99 20.68
CA HIS A 42 2.18 11.62 19.71
C HIS A 42 2.54 12.75 18.75
N SER A 43 1.57 13.59 18.36
CA SER A 43 1.83 14.73 17.46
C SER A 43 2.45 15.94 18.16
N GLY A 44 2.34 16.04 19.49
CA GLY A 44 2.69 17.25 20.24
C GLY A 44 1.74 18.44 19.99
N ILE A 45 0.58 18.20 19.34
CA ILE A 45 -0.40 19.23 19.01
C ILE A 45 -1.51 19.25 20.08
N PRO A 46 -1.90 20.42 20.62
CA PRO A 46 -3.01 20.51 21.57
C PRO A 46 -4.32 19.95 20.98
N SER A 47 -5.11 19.22 21.77
CA SER A 47 -6.32 18.52 21.29
C SER A 47 -7.32 19.42 20.56
N ARG A 48 -7.41 20.71 20.91
CA ARG A 48 -8.24 21.69 20.20
C ARG A 48 -7.78 21.88 18.74
N ARG A 49 -6.47 22.00 18.50
CA ARG A 49 -5.90 22.11 17.14
C ARG A 49 -5.97 20.78 16.39
N VAL A 50 -5.81 19.65 17.09
CA VAL A 50 -6.03 18.31 16.51
C VAL A 50 -7.45 18.19 15.96
N ARG A 51 -8.47 18.63 16.72
CA ARG A 51 -9.87 18.63 16.23
C ARG A 51 -10.05 19.46 14.97
N THR A 52 -9.46 20.67 14.91
CA THR A 52 -9.52 21.51 13.70
C THR A 52 -8.84 20.86 12.50
N GLY A 53 -7.63 20.30 12.69
CA GLY A 53 -6.95 19.61 11.59
C GLY A 53 -7.65 18.33 11.15
N LEU A 54 -8.20 17.55 12.08
CA LEU A 54 -9.02 16.38 11.76
C LEU A 54 -10.30 16.76 11.00
N ALA A 55 -10.95 17.88 11.33
CA ALA A 55 -12.10 18.35 10.59
C ALA A 55 -11.77 18.60 9.11
N ASN A 56 -10.64 19.28 8.83
CA ASN A 56 -10.18 19.52 7.45
C ASN A 56 -9.81 18.20 6.73
N LEU A 57 -9.15 17.27 7.44
CA LEU A 57 -8.79 15.97 6.88
C LEU A 57 -10.02 15.09 6.60
N LEU A 58 -11.04 15.14 7.45
CA LEU A 58 -12.32 14.45 7.24
C LEU A 58 -13.09 15.06 6.08
N GLU A 59 -13.15 16.39 5.98
CA GLU A 59 -13.81 17.10 4.88
C GLU A 59 -13.23 16.69 3.52
N ALA A 60 -11.90 16.65 3.44
CA ALA A 60 -11.17 16.15 2.28
C ALA A 60 -11.15 14.61 2.14
N GLN A 61 -11.80 13.85 3.05
CA GLN A 61 -11.81 12.38 3.10
C GLN A 61 -10.42 11.72 3.15
N LEU A 62 -9.44 12.40 3.73
CA LEU A 62 -8.06 11.92 3.89
C LEU A 62 -7.88 11.07 5.15
N VAL A 63 -8.82 11.17 6.08
CA VAL A 63 -8.92 10.38 7.30
C VAL A 63 -10.31 9.74 7.35
N LEU A 64 -10.37 8.54 7.88
CA LEU A 64 -11.57 7.76 8.15
C LEU A 64 -11.76 7.69 9.67
N HIS A 65 -12.99 7.46 10.12
CA HIS A 65 -13.29 7.35 11.54
C HIS A 65 -14.31 6.26 11.84
N PHE A 66 -14.23 5.71 13.05
CA PHE A 66 -15.21 4.77 13.56
C PHE A 66 -15.37 4.91 15.07
N ALA A 67 -16.61 4.76 15.53
CA ALA A 67 -16.99 4.64 16.93
C ALA A 67 -18.01 3.50 17.04
N ALA A 68 -17.77 2.55 17.96
CA ALA A 68 -18.63 1.37 18.11
C ALA A 68 -20.02 1.70 18.66
N GLU A 69 -20.10 2.67 19.57
CA GLU A 69 -21.32 3.15 20.23
C GLU A 69 -21.29 4.68 20.35
N GLU A 70 -22.43 5.33 20.61
CA GLU A 70 -22.50 6.81 20.71
C GLU A 70 -21.56 7.39 21.78
N ASP A 71 -21.30 6.65 22.86
CA ASP A 71 -20.42 7.08 23.96
C ASP A 71 -18.97 6.54 23.85
N ALA A 72 -18.67 5.72 22.84
CA ALA A 72 -17.35 5.12 22.66
C ALA A 72 -16.32 6.13 22.09
N PRO A 73 -15.02 5.98 22.42
CA PRO A 73 -13.99 6.83 21.81
C PRO A 73 -13.96 6.65 20.30
N THR A 74 -14.03 7.75 19.56
CA THR A 74 -13.86 7.74 18.12
C THR A 74 -12.39 7.56 17.76
N PHE A 75 -12.12 6.57 16.93
CA PHE A 75 -10.80 6.30 16.40
C PHE A 75 -10.68 6.84 14.97
N TYR A 76 -9.50 7.34 14.64
CA TYR A 76 -9.18 7.92 13.33
C TYR A 76 -8.07 7.11 12.67
N SER A 77 -8.19 6.86 11.37
CA SER A 77 -7.20 6.17 10.57
C SER A 77 -7.00 6.86 9.21
N VAL A 78 -5.81 6.78 8.64
CA VAL A 78 -5.52 7.40 7.34
C VAL A 78 -6.25 6.71 6.18
N ASN A 79 -6.70 7.50 5.21
CA ASN A 79 -7.18 7.03 3.91
C ASN A 79 -6.06 7.13 2.87
N TRP A 80 -5.24 6.08 2.77
CA TRP A 80 -4.08 6.04 1.85
C TRP A 80 -4.43 6.34 0.40
N ARG A 81 -5.56 5.77 -0.06
CA ARG A 81 -5.98 5.87 -1.46
C ARG A 81 -6.36 7.30 -1.79
N ASN A 82 -7.18 7.91 -0.94
CA ASN A 82 -7.64 9.27 -1.17
C ASN A 82 -6.51 10.29 -0.99
N ALA A 83 -5.61 10.06 -0.03
CA ALA A 83 -4.41 10.88 0.13
C ALA A 83 -3.50 10.85 -1.10
N TYR A 84 -3.30 9.68 -1.71
CA TYR A 84 -2.57 9.59 -2.97
C TYR A 84 -3.32 10.27 -4.13
N ASN A 85 -4.65 10.17 -4.18
CA ASN A 85 -5.46 10.72 -5.26
C ASN A 85 -5.35 12.25 -5.41
N LEU A 86 -4.85 12.97 -4.40
CA LEU A 86 -4.46 14.37 -4.52
C LEU A 86 -3.49 14.60 -5.69
N ALA A 87 -2.57 13.66 -5.95
CA ALA A 87 -1.65 13.73 -7.09
C ALA A 87 -2.34 13.57 -8.47
N ARG A 88 -3.61 13.12 -8.49
CA ARG A 88 -4.38 12.81 -9.70
C ARG A 88 -5.41 13.84 -10.08
N HIS A 89 -5.63 14.85 -9.25
CA HIS A 89 -6.70 15.83 -9.48
C HIS A 89 -6.62 16.42 -10.89
N THR A 90 -5.44 16.78 -11.36
CA THR A 90 -5.21 17.31 -12.72
C THR A 90 -5.57 16.31 -13.82
N ASN A 91 -5.10 15.07 -13.71
CA ASN A 91 -5.39 14.00 -14.68
C ASN A 91 -6.90 13.68 -14.75
N ILE A 92 -7.61 13.77 -13.62
CA ILE A 92 -9.06 13.56 -13.56
C ILE A 92 -9.81 14.74 -14.19
N VAL A 93 -9.41 15.98 -13.91
CA VAL A 93 -10.01 17.16 -14.55
C VAL A 93 -9.80 17.12 -16.06
N GLU A 94 -8.61 16.73 -16.53
CA GLU A 94 -8.33 16.54 -17.96
C GLU A 94 -9.23 15.47 -18.58
N LEU A 95 -9.38 14.31 -17.93
CA LEU A 95 -10.28 13.24 -18.36
C LEU A 95 -11.73 13.73 -18.48
N VAL A 96 -12.19 14.56 -17.54
CA VAL A 96 -13.55 15.12 -17.57
C VAL A 96 -13.68 16.18 -18.66
N ASN A 97 -12.67 17.02 -18.87
CA ASN A 97 -12.64 17.99 -19.98
C ASN A 97 -12.78 17.30 -21.33
N GLU A 98 -12.04 16.21 -21.54
CA GLU A 98 -12.08 15.41 -22.78
C GLU A 98 -13.47 14.81 -23.04
N ARG A 99 -14.16 14.32 -21.99
CA ARG A 99 -15.42 13.55 -22.14
C ARG A 99 -16.70 14.39 -22.01
N PHE A 100 -16.67 15.46 -21.22
CA PHE A 100 -17.86 16.24 -20.84
C PHE A 100 -17.68 17.76 -21.09
N GLY A 101 -16.51 18.19 -21.56
CA GLY A 101 -16.20 19.58 -21.86
C GLY A 101 -15.62 20.37 -20.68
N GLU A 102 -15.00 21.52 -21.00
CA GLU A 102 -14.24 22.35 -20.03
C GLU A 102 -15.06 22.82 -18.82
N ARG A 103 -16.35 23.11 -19.03
CA ARG A 103 -17.27 23.55 -17.96
C ARG A 103 -17.48 22.44 -16.93
N ALA A 104 -17.61 21.19 -17.38
CA ALA A 104 -17.74 20.03 -16.50
C ALA A 104 -16.46 19.77 -15.72
N GLY A 105 -15.28 19.91 -16.34
CA GLY A 105 -14.02 19.73 -15.63
C GLY A 105 -13.73 20.84 -14.63
N HIS A 106 -14.15 22.08 -14.88
CA HIS A 106 -14.09 23.14 -13.87
C HIS A 106 -14.98 22.82 -12.66
N LEU A 107 -16.20 22.32 -12.89
CA LEU A 107 -17.09 21.88 -11.81
C LEU A 107 -16.47 20.74 -10.99
N VAL A 108 -15.93 19.71 -11.65
CA VAL A 108 -15.25 18.60 -10.98
C VAL A 108 -13.99 19.06 -10.25
N GLY A 109 -13.23 20.01 -10.81
CA GLY A 109 -12.07 20.62 -10.16
C GLY A 109 -12.43 21.30 -8.84
N ASN A 110 -13.54 22.04 -8.80
CA ASN A 110 -14.06 22.63 -7.57
C ASN A 110 -14.46 21.56 -6.54
N ILE A 111 -15.16 20.50 -6.97
CA ILE A 111 -15.53 19.39 -6.07
C ILE A 111 -14.28 18.69 -5.51
N LEU A 112 -13.25 18.47 -6.32
CA LEU A 112 -11.98 17.87 -5.89
C LEU A 112 -11.24 18.73 -4.85
N GLN A 113 -11.31 20.05 -4.97
CA GLN A 113 -10.72 20.96 -3.99
C GLN A 113 -11.45 20.94 -2.64
N LEU A 114 -12.78 20.80 -2.68
CA LEU A 114 -13.64 20.70 -1.49
C LEU A 114 -13.67 19.28 -0.89
N GLY A 115 -13.27 18.26 -1.66
CA GLY A 115 -13.41 16.85 -1.32
C GLY A 115 -14.82 16.32 -1.61
N HIS A 116 -15.83 16.96 -1.03
CA HIS A 116 -17.24 16.72 -1.32
C HIS A 116 -18.02 18.02 -1.25
N ALA A 117 -19.14 18.11 -1.94
CA ALA A 117 -19.94 19.33 -1.96
C ALA A 117 -21.43 19.02 -2.03
N ARG A 118 -22.22 19.85 -1.36
CA ARG A 118 -23.68 19.83 -1.45
C ARG A 118 -24.10 20.54 -2.74
N VAL A 119 -25.05 19.96 -3.48
CA VAL A 119 -25.54 20.52 -4.76
C VAL A 119 -26.11 21.93 -4.58
N GLY A 120 -26.78 22.21 -3.45
CA GLY A 120 -27.25 23.55 -3.12
C GLY A 120 -26.13 24.58 -2.99
N ASP A 121 -25.07 24.26 -2.26
CA ASP A 121 -23.92 25.15 -2.03
C ASP A 121 -23.16 25.41 -3.33
N LEU A 122 -23.03 24.40 -4.18
CA LEU A 122 -22.49 24.55 -5.53
C LEU A 122 -23.39 25.46 -6.38
N ALA A 123 -24.72 25.28 -6.35
CA ALA A 123 -25.63 26.14 -7.10
C ALA A 123 -25.54 27.61 -6.63
N GLU A 124 -25.38 27.85 -5.33
CA GLU A 124 -25.16 29.19 -4.76
C GLU A 124 -23.85 29.81 -5.24
N ALA A 125 -22.75 29.05 -5.21
CA ALA A 125 -21.43 29.52 -5.67
C ALA A 125 -21.41 29.92 -7.16
N TYR A 126 -22.30 29.36 -7.98
CA TYR A 126 -22.47 29.72 -9.40
C TYR A 126 -23.57 30.78 -9.63
N GLU A 127 -24.16 31.34 -8.57
CA GLU A 127 -25.30 32.27 -8.62
C GLU A 127 -26.55 31.67 -9.30
N LEU A 128 -26.75 30.37 -9.18
CA LEU A 128 -27.88 29.60 -9.75
C LEU A 128 -28.88 29.13 -8.68
N ALA A 129 -28.77 29.65 -7.46
CA ALA A 129 -29.68 29.36 -6.35
C ALA A 129 -31.12 29.86 -6.64
N PRO A 130 -32.15 29.23 -6.02
CA PRO A 130 -33.54 29.62 -6.21
C PRO A 130 -33.77 31.11 -5.92
N GLY A 131 -34.28 31.87 -6.89
CA GLY A 131 -34.53 33.32 -6.78
C GLY A 131 -33.40 34.24 -7.28
N SER A 132 -32.33 33.71 -7.86
CA SER A 132 -31.29 34.52 -8.50
C SER A 132 -31.71 35.04 -9.89
N LYS A 133 -31.05 36.09 -10.41
CA LYS A 133 -31.31 36.64 -11.76
C LYS A 133 -31.10 35.61 -12.89
N ARG A 134 -30.39 34.50 -12.63
CA ARG A 134 -30.04 33.44 -13.59
C ARG A 134 -30.77 32.11 -13.35
N ASP A 135 -31.70 32.09 -12.39
CA ASP A 135 -32.51 30.91 -12.03
C ASP A 135 -33.58 30.56 -13.10
N SER A 136 -33.94 31.52 -13.96
CA SER A 136 -35.09 31.41 -14.88
C SER A 136 -34.90 30.48 -16.10
N GLY A 137 -33.85 29.65 -16.14
CA GLY A 137 -33.70 28.58 -17.16
C GLY A 137 -33.50 29.04 -18.62
N VAL A 138 -33.45 30.35 -18.88
CA VAL A 138 -33.25 30.93 -20.23
C VAL A 138 -31.81 31.38 -20.40
N ASP A 139 -31.18 30.97 -21.51
CA ASP A 139 -29.86 31.45 -21.91
C ASP A 139 -29.87 32.98 -22.03
N GLY A 140 -29.07 33.67 -21.21
CA GLY A 140 -28.90 35.13 -21.25
C GLY A 140 -28.23 35.67 -22.52
N ALA A 141 -28.18 34.89 -23.61
CA ALA A 141 -27.56 35.23 -24.88
C ALA A 141 -28.53 35.89 -25.89
N THR A 142 -29.81 36.06 -25.58
CA THR A 142 -30.74 36.80 -26.45
C THR A 142 -31.04 38.19 -25.90
N ASN A 143 -30.11 39.11 -26.13
CA ASN A 143 -30.42 40.55 -26.12
C ASN A 143 -31.35 40.86 -27.31
N HIS A 144 -32.64 40.62 -27.18
CA HIS A 144 -33.62 41.35 -27.99
C HIS A 144 -33.74 42.77 -27.45
N ALA A 145 -32.95 43.65 -28.05
CA ALA A 145 -33.00 45.08 -27.85
C ALA A 145 -34.40 45.62 -28.18
N THR A 146 -35.11 46.12 -27.18
CA THR A 146 -36.19 47.09 -27.34
C THR A 146 -35.96 48.26 -26.38
N ASP A 147 -34.86 48.97 -26.61
CA ASP A 147 -34.64 50.29 -26.02
C ASP A 147 -34.01 51.19 -27.11
N PRO A 148 -34.67 52.29 -27.52
CA PRO A 148 -34.21 53.14 -28.62
C PRO A 148 -33.09 54.06 -28.13
N GLY A 149 -31.89 53.52 -27.99
CA GLY A 149 -30.74 54.28 -27.52
C GLY A 149 -29.44 53.50 -27.51
N MET A 150 -29.01 52.94 -28.65
CA MET A 150 -27.68 52.34 -28.78
C MET A 150 -26.80 53.11 -29.78
N VAL A 151 -25.68 53.60 -29.25
CA VAL A 151 -24.42 53.77 -29.98
C VAL A 151 -23.69 52.42 -30.02
N ASN A 152 -23.24 52.04 -31.21
CA ASN A 152 -22.56 50.78 -31.51
C ASN A 152 -21.29 50.55 -30.66
N GLY A 153 -21.26 49.45 -29.93
CA GLY A 153 -20.06 48.91 -29.30
C GLY A 153 -20.20 47.42 -29.04
N ALA A 154 -19.63 46.59 -29.92
CA ALA A 154 -19.51 45.15 -29.71
C ALA A 154 -18.58 44.88 -28.51
N ALA A 155 -19.15 44.53 -27.36
CA ALA A 155 -18.39 44.07 -26.21
C ALA A 155 -17.85 42.67 -26.49
N LYS A 156 -16.52 42.54 -26.61
CA LYS A 156 -15.84 41.25 -26.57
C LYS A 156 -16.06 40.63 -25.18
N PRO A 157 -16.46 39.35 -25.05
CA PRO A 157 -16.56 38.71 -23.75
C PRO A 157 -15.15 38.57 -23.16
N ASN A 158 -15.01 38.94 -21.89
CA ASN A 158 -13.76 38.78 -21.13
C ASN A 158 -13.47 37.28 -20.97
N ALA A 159 -12.26 36.82 -21.30
CA ALA A 159 -11.89 35.40 -21.31
C ALA A 159 -12.08 34.67 -19.96
N ALA A 160 -12.15 35.42 -18.85
CA ALA A 160 -12.41 34.87 -17.51
C ALA A 160 -13.86 34.37 -17.30
N ASN A 161 -14.83 34.78 -18.11
CA ASN A 161 -16.24 34.40 -17.98
C ASN A 161 -16.69 33.28 -18.94
N ALA A 162 -15.79 32.71 -19.74
CA ALA A 162 -16.13 31.67 -20.72
C ALA A 162 -16.31 30.26 -20.11
N SER A 163 -15.74 30.04 -18.92
CA SER A 163 -15.64 28.75 -18.23
C SER A 163 -16.72 28.47 -17.17
N GLN A 164 -17.54 29.47 -16.82
CA GLN A 164 -18.65 29.30 -15.87
C GLN A 164 -19.92 28.85 -16.57
N MET A 165 -20.65 27.91 -15.97
CA MET A 165 -21.99 27.51 -16.41
C MET A 165 -22.96 28.68 -16.22
N THR A 166 -23.74 28.97 -17.25
CA THR A 166 -24.55 30.21 -17.30
C THR A 166 -26.03 30.00 -17.01
N SER A 167 -26.50 28.75 -16.95
CA SER A 167 -27.90 28.43 -16.67
C SER A 167 -28.06 27.27 -15.67
N ALA A 168 -29.14 27.30 -14.89
CA ALA A 168 -29.48 26.22 -13.96
C ALA A 168 -29.74 24.88 -14.69
N ASN A 169 -30.26 24.96 -15.92
CA ASN A 169 -30.47 23.81 -16.80
C ASN A 169 -29.15 23.10 -17.13
N GLU A 170 -28.15 23.88 -17.55
CA GLU A 170 -26.83 23.38 -17.87
C GLU A 170 -26.16 22.76 -16.63
N PHE A 171 -26.19 23.45 -15.50
CA PHE A 171 -25.59 22.99 -14.25
C PHE A 171 -26.16 21.65 -13.76
N HIS A 172 -27.49 21.55 -13.61
CA HIS A 172 -28.12 20.31 -13.17
C HIS A 172 -28.03 19.20 -14.23
N GLY A 173 -28.06 19.56 -15.51
CA GLY A 173 -27.86 18.63 -16.63
C GLY A 173 -26.48 17.98 -16.59
N THR A 174 -25.43 18.77 -16.40
CA THR A 174 -24.06 18.27 -16.30
C THR A 174 -23.83 17.42 -15.05
N LEU A 175 -24.33 17.85 -13.88
CA LEU A 175 -24.25 17.03 -12.66
C LEU A 175 -24.92 15.67 -12.85
N ARG A 176 -26.09 15.61 -13.49
CA ARG A 176 -26.77 14.35 -13.78
C ARG A 176 -25.98 13.48 -14.75
N ALA A 177 -25.36 14.06 -15.78
CA ALA A 177 -24.51 13.31 -16.70
C ALA A 177 -23.27 12.71 -15.99
N LEU A 178 -22.64 13.48 -15.10
CA LEU A 178 -21.51 13.03 -14.29
C LEU A 178 -21.90 11.94 -13.29
N LEU A 179 -23.09 12.04 -12.67
CA LEU A 179 -23.63 10.99 -11.79
C LEU A 179 -23.97 9.70 -12.56
N ARG A 180 -24.62 9.81 -13.74
CA ARG A 180 -24.96 8.65 -14.58
C ARG A 180 -23.72 7.92 -15.11
N SER A 181 -22.64 8.64 -15.40
CA SER A 181 -21.37 8.03 -15.81
C SER A 181 -20.60 7.38 -14.66
N GLY A 182 -20.95 7.74 -13.42
CA GLY A 182 -20.27 7.32 -12.20
C GLY A 182 -19.00 8.14 -11.89
N ILE A 183 -18.71 9.22 -12.63
CA ILE A 183 -17.61 10.13 -12.27
C ILE A 183 -17.89 10.79 -10.92
N LEU A 184 -19.16 11.13 -10.68
CA LEU A 184 -19.63 11.57 -9.37
C LEU A 184 -20.44 10.46 -8.70
N VAL A 185 -20.34 10.41 -7.37
CA VAL A 185 -21.12 9.51 -6.52
C VAL A 185 -21.71 10.28 -5.35
N LYS A 186 -22.84 9.79 -4.84
CA LYS A 186 -23.48 10.30 -3.63
C LYS A 186 -22.64 9.95 -2.40
N VAL A 187 -22.56 10.88 -1.45
CA VAL A 187 -21.83 10.66 -0.20
C VAL A 187 -22.81 10.28 0.90
N GLY A 188 -22.69 9.06 1.42
CA GLY A 188 -23.33 8.61 2.65
C GLY A 188 -22.37 8.64 3.84
N MET A 189 -22.91 8.50 5.06
CA MET A 189 -22.08 8.47 6.29
C MET A 189 -21.07 7.31 6.29
N ARG A 190 -21.40 6.20 5.64
CA ARG A 190 -20.53 5.01 5.53
C ARG A 190 -19.25 5.27 4.74
N ALA A 191 -19.24 6.29 3.87
CA ALA A 191 -18.07 6.65 3.07
C ALA A 191 -16.88 7.17 3.90
N PHE A 192 -17.10 7.50 5.18
CA PHE A 192 -16.07 7.96 6.10
C PHE A 192 -15.59 6.86 7.07
N MET A 193 -16.11 5.64 6.94
CA MET A 193 -15.77 4.51 7.79
C MET A 193 -14.61 3.69 7.18
N PRO A 194 -13.70 3.13 7.99
CA PRO A 194 -12.73 2.17 7.50
C PRO A 194 -13.39 0.92 6.88
N PRO A 195 -12.85 0.35 5.80
CA PRO A 195 -13.49 -0.77 5.09
C PRO A 195 -13.62 -2.03 5.96
N SER A 196 -12.65 -2.28 6.84
CA SER A 196 -12.67 -3.40 7.79
C SER A 196 -13.79 -3.24 8.82
N ASP A 197 -13.97 -2.03 9.37
CA ASP A 197 -15.02 -1.74 10.33
C ASP A 197 -16.41 -1.79 9.66
N LEU A 198 -16.50 -1.34 8.41
CA LEU A 198 -17.72 -1.44 7.60
C LEU A 198 -18.11 -2.90 7.36
N GLN A 199 -17.13 -3.76 7.05
CA GLN A 199 -17.33 -5.20 6.91
C GLN A 199 -17.83 -5.83 8.21
N GLU A 200 -17.17 -5.55 9.34
CA GLU A 200 -17.57 -6.07 10.65
C GLU A 200 -18.99 -5.63 11.03
N GLN A 201 -19.36 -4.38 10.73
CA GLN A 201 -20.71 -3.88 10.97
C GLN A 201 -21.76 -4.60 10.11
N ILE A 202 -21.47 -4.88 8.84
CA ILE A 202 -22.36 -5.64 7.95
C ILE A 202 -22.56 -7.06 8.50
N GLU A 203 -21.46 -7.72 8.87
CA GLU A 203 -21.48 -9.07 9.44
C GLU A 203 -22.29 -9.11 10.74
N GLU A 204 -22.07 -8.16 11.65
CA GLU A 204 -22.80 -8.06 12.92
C GLU A 204 -24.30 -7.83 12.70
N MET A 205 -24.69 -6.94 11.78
CA MET A 205 -26.10 -6.71 11.46
C MET A 205 -26.76 -7.97 10.89
N VAL A 206 -26.08 -8.70 10.02
CA VAL A 206 -26.58 -9.99 9.50
C VAL A 206 -26.71 -11.01 10.63
N ILE A 207 -25.75 -11.09 11.53
CA ILE A 207 -25.81 -11.97 12.70
C ILE A 207 -27.03 -11.63 13.56
N VAL A 208 -27.22 -10.36 13.91
CA VAL A 208 -28.31 -9.91 14.77
C VAL A 208 -29.68 -10.13 14.12
N ASP A 209 -29.82 -9.82 12.83
CA ASP A 209 -31.10 -9.88 12.13
C ASP A 209 -31.50 -11.31 11.74
N GLN A 210 -30.55 -12.15 11.34
CA GLN A 210 -30.83 -13.45 10.69
C GLN A 210 -30.35 -14.66 11.50
N PHE A 211 -29.44 -14.47 12.47
CA PHE A 211 -28.86 -15.54 13.29
C PHE A 211 -29.02 -15.23 14.80
N PRO A 212 -30.25 -15.31 15.35
CA PRO A 212 -30.53 -14.93 16.74
C PRO A 212 -29.80 -15.79 17.79
N ASP A 213 -29.29 -16.97 17.42
CA ASP A 213 -28.45 -17.81 18.27
C ASP A 213 -26.96 -17.40 18.27
N ARG A 214 -26.57 -16.40 17.46
CA ARG A 214 -25.21 -15.91 17.20
C ARG A 214 -24.21 -17.02 16.83
N LYS A 215 -24.68 -18.16 16.32
CA LYS A 215 -23.85 -19.34 16.02
C LYS A 215 -23.84 -19.67 14.53
N ILE A 216 -22.74 -19.33 13.86
CA ILE A 216 -22.46 -19.68 12.47
C ILE A 216 -21.56 -20.93 12.43
N THR A 217 -22.12 -22.09 12.76
CA THR A 217 -21.39 -23.37 12.79
C THR A 217 -21.89 -24.32 11.72
N GLY A 218 -20.97 -24.86 10.92
CA GLY A 218 -21.26 -25.83 9.86
C GLY A 218 -21.39 -25.19 8.46
N PRO A 219 -21.09 -25.96 7.39
CA PRO A 219 -20.92 -25.42 6.04
C PRO A 219 -22.19 -24.79 5.45
N LYS A 220 -23.37 -25.32 5.77
CA LYS A 220 -24.64 -24.77 5.28
C LYS A 220 -24.96 -23.39 5.89
N LYS A 221 -24.83 -23.25 7.21
CA LYS A 221 -25.04 -21.97 7.89
C LYS A 221 -23.99 -20.92 7.47
N GLN A 222 -22.75 -21.34 7.23
CA GLN A 222 -21.71 -20.46 6.69
C GLN A 222 -22.06 -19.94 5.29
N ALA A 223 -22.58 -20.80 4.40
CA ALA A 223 -23.04 -20.37 3.08
C ALA A 223 -24.23 -19.40 3.15
N GLU A 224 -25.21 -19.69 4.02
CA GLU A 224 -26.36 -18.79 4.27
C GLU A 224 -25.91 -17.43 4.81
N PHE A 225 -24.96 -17.42 5.75
CA PHE A 225 -24.38 -16.20 6.32
C PHE A 225 -23.67 -15.37 5.24
N LYS A 226 -22.77 -15.99 4.46
CA LYS A 226 -22.08 -15.33 3.35
C LYS A 226 -23.06 -14.72 2.34
N GLN A 227 -24.11 -15.47 1.97
CA GLN A 227 -25.15 -14.98 1.07
C GLN A 227 -25.91 -13.78 1.66
N ALA A 228 -26.26 -13.82 2.94
CA ALA A 228 -26.93 -12.72 3.62
C ALA A 228 -26.07 -11.45 3.70
N VAL A 229 -24.77 -11.59 3.99
CA VAL A 229 -23.77 -10.52 3.91
C VAL A 229 -23.72 -9.92 2.50
N HIS A 230 -23.66 -10.76 1.46
CA HIS A 230 -23.65 -10.30 0.07
C HIS A 230 -24.93 -9.52 -0.31
N VAL A 231 -26.09 -9.95 0.18
CA VAL A 231 -27.36 -9.26 -0.04
C VAL A 231 -27.36 -7.89 0.64
N LEU A 232 -26.86 -7.81 1.88
CA LEU A 232 -26.80 -6.54 2.61
C LEU A 232 -25.79 -5.58 1.97
N LYS A 233 -24.59 -6.06 1.60
CA LYS A 233 -23.59 -5.29 0.82
C LYS A 233 -24.21 -4.70 -0.45
N ARG A 234 -24.94 -5.52 -1.23
CA ARG A 234 -25.62 -5.07 -2.45
C ARG A 234 -26.63 -3.97 -2.16
N LYS A 235 -27.48 -4.17 -1.14
CA LYS A 235 -28.50 -3.18 -0.74
C LYS A 235 -27.85 -1.85 -0.37
N TRP A 236 -26.80 -1.87 0.46
CA TRP A 236 -26.11 -0.66 0.89
C TRP A 236 -25.45 0.07 -0.27
N ARG A 237 -24.85 -0.66 -1.22
CA ARG A 237 -24.31 -0.07 -2.44
C ARG A 237 -25.40 0.59 -3.28
N ASP A 238 -26.54 -0.07 -3.43
CA ASP A 238 -27.66 0.46 -4.21
C ASP A 238 -28.24 1.74 -3.54
N ASP A 239 -28.25 1.82 -2.20
CA ASP A 239 -28.65 3.01 -1.43
C ASP A 239 -27.70 4.21 -1.63
N ASP A 240 -26.40 3.92 -1.80
CA ASP A 240 -25.32 4.90 -2.01
C ASP A 240 -25.14 5.26 -3.51
N THR A 241 -25.76 4.51 -4.43
CA THR A 241 -25.71 4.78 -5.87
C THR A 241 -26.82 5.74 -6.29
N TYR A 242 -26.48 6.78 -7.05
CA TYR A 242 -27.48 7.72 -7.55
C TYR A 242 -28.47 7.03 -8.51
N SER A 243 -29.76 7.26 -8.30
CA SER A 243 -30.83 6.79 -9.16
C SER A 243 -31.81 7.91 -9.50
N ASP A 244 -32.03 8.18 -10.79
CA ASP A 244 -33.03 9.16 -11.22
C ASP A 244 -34.45 8.83 -10.70
N LEU A 245 -34.74 7.56 -10.42
CA LEU A 245 -36.03 7.12 -9.88
C LEU A 245 -36.22 7.45 -8.39
N HIS A 246 -35.13 7.49 -7.62
CA HIS A 246 -35.18 7.71 -6.16
C HIS A 246 -34.72 9.12 -5.77
N ASP A 247 -33.69 9.63 -6.43
CA ASP A 247 -33.04 10.91 -6.13
C ASP A 247 -33.43 12.03 -7.12
N GLY A 248 -34.02 11.69 -8.27
CA GLY A 248 -34.30 12.62 -9.38
C GLY A 248 -35.56 13.48 -9.26
N GLY A 249 -36.27 13.45 -8.12
CA GLY A 249 -37.52 14.18 -7.98
C GLY A 249 -37.95 14.47 -6.54
N SER A 250 -37.53 15.63 -6.02
CA SER A 250 -38.44 16.39 -5.15
C SER A 250 -39.15 17.41 -6.04
N LYS A 251 -40.47 17.25 -6.21
CA LYS A 251 -41.30 18.39 -6.61
C LYS A 251 -41.02 19.47 -5.57
N GLY A 252 -40.59 20.65 -6.00
CA GLY A 252 -40.03 21.73 -5.18
C GLY A 252 -40.88 22.15 -3.98
N ALA A 253 -40.85 21.35 -2.92
CA ALA A 253 -41.48 21.63 -1.65
C ALA A 253 -40.36 21.81 -0.63
N VAL A 254 -40.00 23.06 -0.40
CA VAL A 254 -39.26 23.48 0.79
C VAL A 254 -40.03 22.96 2.01
N LYS A 255 -39.49 21.96 2.72
CA LYS A 255 -40.10 21.39 3.93
C LYS A 255 -39.72 22.22 5.16
N ARG A 256 -40.69 22.43 6.05
CA ARG A 256 -40.46 22.99 7.38
C ARG A 256 -39.95 21.89 8.34
N PRO A 257 -39.12 22.20 9.35
CA PRO A 257 -38.62 21.20 10.28
C PRO A 257 -39.76 20.57 11.10
N GLY A 258 -39.90 19.23 11.08
CA GLY A 258 -40.82 18.49 11.98
C GLY A 258 -41.66 17.34 11.40
N GLU A 259 -41.63 17.06 10.09
CA GLU A 259 -42.44 15.96 9.52
C GLU A 259 -41.60 14.69 9.25
N HIS A 260 -41.98 13.58 9.89
CA HIS A 260 -41.39 12.26 9.65
C HIS A 260 -41.81 11.68 8.29
N PHE A 261 -40.84 11.07 7.59
CA PHE A 261 -41.01 10.38 6.31
C PHE A 261 -41.91 9.14 6.46
N GLN A 262 -43.01 9.08 5.70
CA GLN A 262 -43.68 7.81 5.37
C GLN A 262 -43.37 7.44 3.92
N PRO A 263 -42.69 6.29 3.66
CA PRO A 263 -42.47 5.85 2.29
C PRO A 263 -43.80 5.47 1.63
N SER A 264 -44.09 6.06 0.47
CA SER A 264 -45.29 5.69 -0.28
C SER A 264 -45.05 4.35 -0.98
N ASN A 265 -45.66 3.28 -0.46
CA ASN A 265 -45.71 1.95 -1.09
C ASN A 265 -46.67 1.91 -2.29
N LYS A 266 -46.53 2.82 -3.26
CA LYS A 266 -47.27 2.72 -4.53
C LYS A 266 -46.40 2.07 -5.59
N ARG A 267 -46.68 0.78 -5.84
CA ARG A 267 -46.15 -0.04 -6.92
C ARG A 267 -46.38 0.66 -8.27
N ILE A 268 -45.32 1.20 -8.88
CA ILE A 268 -45.39 1.76 -10.23
C ILE A 268 -45.41 0.60 -11.23
N LYS A 269 -46.38 0.59 -12.15
CA LYS A 269 -46.55 -0.48 -13.13
C LYS A 269 -45.37 -0.49 -14.11
N LEU A 270 -44.69 -1.63 -14.15
CA LEU A 270 -43.59 -1.96 -15.06
C LEU A 270 -44.17 -2.34 -16.43
N ASN A 271 -44.61 -1.35 -17.21
CA ASN A 271 -44.76 -1.38 -18.67
C ASN A 271 -45.54 -0.14 -19.12
N GLY A 272 -44.85 0.76 -19.82
CA GLY A 272 -45.47 1.92 -20.44
C GLY A 272 -44.43 2.95 -20.85
N VAL A 273 -43.95 2.86 -22.08
CA VAL A 273 -43.51 4.04 -22.83
C VAL A 273 -44.61 5.10 -22.69
N PRO A 274 -44.33 6.34 -22.28
CA PRO A 274 -45.35 7.38 -22.28
C PRO A 274 -45.71 7.69 -23.73
N ASN A 275 -46.83 7.13 -24.20
CA ASN A 275 -47.48 7.60 -25.41
C ASN A 275 -48.14 8.94 -25.08
N GLY A 276 -47.55 10.02 -25.58
CA GLY A 276 -48.08 11.38 -25.41
C GLY A 276 -47.03 12.45 -25.70
N LEU A 277 -46.61 12.55 -26.97
CA LEU A 277 -46.01 13.78 -27.49
C LEU A 277 -47.14 14.80 -27.71
N ASP A 278 -47.56 15.47 -26.64
CA ASP A 278 -48.31 16.73 -26.78
C ASP A 278 -47.29 17.85 -27.05
N ALA A 279 -47.03 18.04 -28.34
CA ALA A 279 -46.41 19.24 -28.86
C ALA A 279 -47.44 20.39 -28.83
N ALA A 280 -47.59 21.06 -27.69
CA ALA A 280 -48.23 22.37 -27.61
C ALA A 280 -47.94 23.06 -26.27
N ASN A 281 -47.11 24.11 -26.31
CA ASN A 281 -46.92 25.16 -25.30
C ASN A 281 -46.66 24.71 -23.85
N GLY A 282 -45.39 24.71 -23.44
CA GLY A 282 -45.02 24.62 -22.02
C GLY A 282 -43.54 24.89 -21.82
N GLU A 283 -43.21 25.84 -20.94
CA GLU A 283 -41.86 26.05 -20.41
C GLU A 283 -41.29 24.70 -19.97
N GLN A 284 -40.13 24.29 -20.51
CA GLN A 284 -39.44 23.09 -20.02
C GLN A 284 -39.00 23.34 -18.58
N GLU A 285 -39.82 22.91 -17.61
CA GLU A 285 -39.44 22.92 -16.20
C GLU A 285 -38.14 22.15 -16.02
N VAL A 286 -37.11 22.86 -15.53
CA VAL A 286 -35.81 22.30 -15.22
C VAL A 286 -35.99 21.22 -14.15
N GLN A 287 -35.75 19.95 -14.49
CA GLN A 287 -35.73 18.89 -13.49
C GLN A 287 -34.47 19.08 -12.63
N LYS A 288 -34.57 19.80 -11.52
CA LYS A 288 -33.45 20.10 -10.60
C LYS A 288 -33.12 18.89 -9.73
N LEU A 289 -31.83 18.73 -9.41
CA LEU A 289 -31.40 17.78 -8.37
C LEU A 289 -31.74 18.32 -6.99
N SER A 290 -31.88 17.44 -5.99
CA SER A 290 -32.09 17.87 -4.60
C SER A 290 -30.92 18.73 -4.11
N ASN A 291 -31.22 19.87 -3.48
CA ASN A 291 -30.20 20.73 -2.89
C ASN A 291 -29.45 20.03 -1.75
N ASP A 292 -30.06 19.07 -1.06
CA ASP A 292 -29.42 18.32 0.04
C ASP A 292 -28.54 17.17 -0.44
N LEU A 293 -28.51 16.89 -1.75
CA LEU A 293 -27.64 15.85 -2.30
C LEU A 293 -26.18 16.27 -2.12
N VAL A 294 -25.39 15.43 -1.46
CA VAL A 294 -23.94 15.60 -1.33
C VAL A 294 -23.24 14.70 -2.32
N VAL A 295 -22.35 15.27 -3.13
CA VAL A 295 -21.62 14.58 -4.19
C VAL A 295 -20.12 14.68 -3.99
N ARG A 296 -19.40 13.65 -4.43
CA ARG A 296 -17.94 13.63 -4.52
C ARG A 296 -17.50 12.94 -5.80
N VAL A 297 -16.22 13.08 -6.14
CA VAL A 297 -15.62 12.31 -7.22
C VAL A 297 -15.43 10.85 -6.81
N ASP A 298 -15.79 9.93 -7.70
CA ASP A 298 -15.45 8.51 -7.54
C ASP A 298 -14.12 8.21 -8.22
N PHE A 299 -13.05 8.28 -7.43
CA PHE A 299 -11.70 7.94 -7.88
C PHE A 299 -11.60 6.52 -8.42
N THR A 300 -12.40 5.59 -7.89
CA THR A 300 -12.40 4.20 -8.30
C THR A 300 -12.89 4.07 -9.75
N ARG A 301 -13.94 4.80 -10.12
CA ARG A 301 -14.40 4.92 -11.50
C ARG A 301 -13.40 5.64 -12.40
N CYS A 302 -12.85 6.76 -11.93
CA CYS A 302 -11.85 7.51 -12.70
C CYS A 302 -10.63 6.65 -13.05
N VAL A 303 -10.17 5.77 -12.15
CA VAL A 303 -9.07 4.83 -12.42
C VAL A 303 -9.41 3.87 -13.56
N LEU A 304 -10.65 3.37 -13.64
CA LEU A 304 -11.07 2.51 -14.77
C LEU A 304 -11.02 3.27 -16.09
N SER A 305 -11.47 4.52 -16.10
CA SER A 305 -11.41 5.38 -17.28
C SER A 305 -9.97 5.74 -17.67
N LEU A 306 -9.07 5.97 -16.70
CA LEU A 306 -7.64 6.16 -16.96
C LEU A 306 -6.99 4.89 -17.54
N ARG A 307 -7.38 3.70 -17.08
CA ARG A 307 -6.94 2.41 -17.65
C ARG A 307 -7.37 2.29 -19.11
N SER A 308 -8.62 2.58 -19.41
CA SER A 308 -9.13 2.56 -20.78
C SER A 308 -8.43 3.57 -21.66
N ARG A 309 -8.21 4.81 -21.18
CA ARG A 309 -7.42 5.83 -21.88
C ARG A 309 -6.02 5.31 -22.24
N ARG A 310 -5.35 4.63 -21.30
CA ARG A 310 -4.03 4.01 -21.54
C ARG A 310 -4.09 2.87 -22.56
N LEU A 311 -5.12 2.02 -22.50
CA LEU A 311 -5.32 0.92 -23.45
C LEU A 311 -5.61 1.43 -24.88
N GLN A 312 -6.41 2.49 -25.00
CA GLN A 312 -6.66 3.17 -26.28
C GLN A 312 -5.37 3.75 -26.87
N GLN A 313 -4.57 4.45 -26.05
CA GLN A 313 -3.25 4.95 -26.47
C GLN A 313 -2.32 3.81 -26.89
N TYR A 314 -2.36 2.67 -26.19
CA TYR A 314 -1.58 1.49 -26.55
C TYR A 314 -2.02 0.91 -27.90
N ALA A 315 -3.33 0.78 -28.15
CA ALA A 315 -3.88 0.34 -29.43
C ALA A 315 -3.52 1.30 -30.58
N LYS A 316 -3.57 2.62 -30.35
CA LYS A 316 -3.22 3.66 -31.34
C LYS A 316 -1.81 3.50 -31.90
N ARG A 317 -0.86 3.00 -31.09
CA ARG A 317 0.53 2.76 -31.51
C ARG A 317 0.66 1.64 -32.56
N PHE A 318 -0.29 0.70 -32.60
CA PHE A 318 -0.21 -0.47 -33.49
C PHE A 318 -1.25 -0.45 -34.62
N MET A 319 -2.48 0.03 -34.35
CA MET A 319 -3.63 -0.11 -35.24
C MET A 319 -4.04 1.19 -35.95
N GLY A 320 -3.35 2.30 -35.67
CA GLY A 320 -3.67 3.63 -36.19
C GLY A 320 -4.78 4.36 -35.42
N GLY A 321 -5.07 5.60 -35.82
CA GLY A 321 -6.01 6.48 -35.12
C GLY A 321 -7.45 5.96 -35.11
N VAL A 322 -8.01 5.63 -36.28
CA VAL A 322 -9.43 5.28 -36.43
C VAL A 322 -9.79 4.00 -35.65
N SER A 323 -9.02 2.92 -35.79
CA SER A 323 -9.25 1.68 -35.04
C SER A 323 -9.11 1.90 -33.52
N ALA A 324 -8.22 2.79 -33.09
CA ALA A 324 -8.10 3.13 -31.67
C ALA A 324 -9.31 3.91 -31.15
N GLU A 325 -9.91 4.81 -31.92
CA GLU A 325 -11.17 5.48 -31.53
C GLU A 325 -12.33 4.48 -31.40
N VAL A 326 -12.44 3.51 -32.33
CA VAL A 326 -13.43 2.42 -32.21
C VAL A 326 -13.18 1.59 -30.95
N TYR A 327 -11.93 1.28 -30.63
CA TYR A 327 -11.56 0.59 -29.40
C TYR A 327 -11.86 1.43 -28.16
N GLY A 328 -11.62 2.75 -28.19
CA GLY A 328 -11.96 3.68 -27.11
C GLY A 328 -13.46 3.69 -26.82
N ALA A 329 -14.29 3.74 -27.86
CA ALA A 329 -15.75 3.65 -27.72
C ALA A 329 -16.19 2.31 -27.10
N LEU A 330 -15.60 1.19 -27.53
CA LEU A 330 -15.82 -0.13 -26.91
C LEU A 330 -15.47 -0.10 -25.41
N LEU A 331 -14.28 0.41 -25.07
CA LEU A 331 -13.82 0.51 -23.69
C LEU A 331 -14.74 1.36 -22.84
N GLN A 332 -15.24 2.49 -23.36
CA GLN A 332 -16.16 3.38 -22.63
C GLN A 332 -17.52 2.72 -22.34
N VAL A 333 -18.07 1.94 -23.28
CA VAL A 333 -19.28 1.15 -23.03
C VAL A 333 -19.02 0.10 -21.94
N LEU A 334 -17.88 -0.58 -22.04
CA LEU A 334 -17.49 -1.61 -21.08
C LEU A 334 -17.20 -1.01 -19.70
N GLU A 335 -16.61 0.17 -19.58
CA GLU A 335 -16.48 0.91 -18.32
C GLU A 335 -17.85 1.07 -17.66
N GLY A 336 -18.86 1.51 -18.43
CA GLY A 336 -20.26 1.61 -18.05
C GLY A 336 -20.76 0.41 -17.24
N LYS A 337 -20.41 -0.79 -17.70
CA LYS A 337 -20.87 -2.09 -17.20
C LYS A 337 -19.89 -2.78 -16.25
N ALA A 338 -18.62 -2.40 -16.30
CA ALA A 338 -17.56 -3.00 -15.52
C ALA A 338 -17.68 -2.58 -14.06
N ARG A 339 -17.56 -3.57 -13.18
CA ARG A 339 -17.32 -3.32 -11.76
C ARG A 339 -15.89 -2.87 -11.58
N SER A 340 -15.68 -2.02 -10.57
CA SER A 340 -14.33 -1.85 -10.09
C SER A 340 -13.90 -3.07 -9.30
N VAL A 341 -12.67 -3.52 -9.54
CA VAL A 341 -12.00 -4.56 -8.76
C VAL A 341 -11.73 -4.11 -7.31
N ARG A 342 -12.04 -2.84 -6.99
CA ARG A 342 -11.84 -2.21 -5.68
C ARG A 342 -13.14 -1.74 -5.03
N ASP A 343 -14.27 -2.28 -5.47
CA ASP A 343 -15.55 -2.08 -4.80
C ASP A 343 -15.51 -2.82 -3.44
N GLU A 344 -15.46 -2.08 -2.33
CA GLU A 344 -15.37 -2.64 -0.97
C GLU A 344 -16.65 -3.41 -0.57
N LEU A 345 -17.74 -3.18 -1.31
CA LEU A 345 -19.00 -3.92 -1.18
C LEU A 345 -19.13 -5.05 -2.23
N ALA A 346 -18.03 -5.39 -2.91
CA ALA A 346 -17.98 -6.56 -3.78
C ALA A 346 -18.06 -7.87 -2.98
N PRO A 347 -18.70 -8.92 -3.54
CA PRO A 347 -18.65 -10.27 -2.98
C PRO A 347 -17.24 -10.86 -3.09
N GLU A 348 -16.78 -11.57 -2.05
CA GLU A 348 -15.40 -12.12 -1.96
C GLU A 348 -15.21 -13.44 -2.74
N ASP A 349 -16.28 -14.22 -2.91
CA ASP A 349 -16.26 -15.57 -3.50
C ASP A 349 -16.91 -15.61 -4.91
N ASP A 350 -16.29 -15.01 -5.92
CA ASP A 350 -16.64 -15.27 -7.33
C ASP A 350 -15.39 -15.84 -8.04
N GLU A 351 -14.99 -17.08 -7.73
CA GLU A 351 -13.96 -17.84 -8.48
C GLU A 351 -14.32 -18.03 -9.97
N ASP A 352 -15.58 -17.73 -10.35
CA ASP A 352 -16.12 -17.82 -11.72
C ASP A 352 -15.97 -16.53 -12.56
N GLU A 353 -15.19 -15.51 -12.14
CA GLU A 353 -15.14 -14.21 -12.86
C GLU A 353 -14.63 -14.27 -14.31
N GLU A 354 -13.89 -15.30 -14.72
CA GLU A 354 -13.51 -15.48 -16.14
C GLU A 354 -14.74 -15.65 -17.06
N GLU A 355 -15.89 -16.09 -16.54
CA GLU A 355 -17.15 -16.23 -17.28
C GLU A 355 -18.05 -14.98 -17.29
N LYS A 356 -17.82 -13.98 -16.43
CA LYS A 356 -18.72 -12.80 -16.25
C LYS A 356 -18.13 -11.45 -16.69
N LEU A 357 -17.11 -11.43 -17.56
CA LEU A 357 -16.61 -10.17 -18.12
C LEU A 357 -17.73 -9.38 -18.82
N PRO A 358 -17.77 -8.03 -18.67
CA PRO A 358 -18.80 -7.22 -19.31
C PRO A 358 -18.72 -7.34 -20.83
N VAL A 359 -19.90 -7.37 -21.47
CA VAL A 359 -20.04 -7.43 -22.93
C VAL A 359 -20.69 -6.16 -23.45
N ALA A 360 -20.26 -5.75 -24.65
CA ALA A 360 -20.80 -4.61 -25.37
C ALA A 360 -21.30 -5.04 -26.76
N ASN A 361 -22.43 -4.49 -27.16
CA ASN A 361 -22.98 -4.68 -28.49
C ASN A 361 -22.47 -3.60 -29.45
N ILE A 362 -22.36 -3.92 -30.74
CA ILE A 362 -21.95 -2.97 -31.79
C ILE A 362 -22.84 -1.71 -31.80
N SER A 363 -24.14 -1.86 -31.51
CA SER A 363 -25.06 -0.73 -31.42
C SER A 363 -24.70 0.25 -30.30
N GLU A 364 -24.29 -0.26 -29.13
CA GLU A 364 -23.88 0.57 -28.00
C GLU A 364 -22.55 1.28 -28.30
N VAL A 365 -21.62 0.60 -28.97
CA VAL A 365 -20.36 1.21 -29.42
C VAL A 365 -20.63 2.34 -30.42
N ALA A 366 -21.59 2.14 -31.33
CA ALA A 366 -21.97 3.14 -32.31
C ALA A 366 -22.65 4.38 -31.70
N GLU A 367 -23.29 4.25 -30.54
CA GLU A 367 -23.91 5.37 -29.81
C GLU A 367 -22.89 6.28 -29.12
N VAL A 368 -21.76 5.72 -28.68
CA VAL A 368 -20.68 6.46 -28.01
C VAL A 368 -19.67 7.03 -29.01
N LEU A 369 -19.44 6.36 -30.14
CA LEU A 369 -18.45 6.74 -31.13
C LEU A 369 -18.85 8.02 -31.89
N ASP A 370 -17.95 9.01 -31.93
CA ASP A 370 -18.16 10.29 -32.61
C ASP A 370 -18.66 10.07 -34.07
N PRO A 371 -19.85 10.60 -34.42
CA PRO A 371 -20.46 10.40 -35.73
C PRO A 371 -19.62 10.97 -36.88
N THR A 372 -18.74 11.94 -36.63
CA THR A 372 -17.91 12.63 -37.63
C THR A 372 -16.69 11.81 -38.07
N ILE A 373 -16.34 10.73 -37.35
CA ILE A 373 -15.20 9.88 -37.68
C ILE A 373 -15.48 9.08 -38.97
N ASP A 374 -14.57 9.19 -39.94
CA ASP A 374 -14.58 8.39 -41.17
C ASP A 374 -13.96 7.00 -40.92
N LEU A 375 -14.83 6.00 -40.82
CA LEU A 375 -14.45 4.59 -40.66
C LEU A 375 -14.00 3.93 -41.97
N GLY A 376 -14.27 4.54 -43.12
CA GLY A 376 -13.94 3.97 -44.43
C GLY A 376 -12.48 4.16 -44.84
N ALA A 377 -11.81 5.18 -44.31
CA ALA A 377 -10.46 5.58 -44.72
C ALA A 377 -9.39 4.50 -44.48
N THR A 378 -9.52 3.70 -43.42
CA THR A 378 -8.48 2.72 -43.01
C THR A 378 -8.70 1.33 -43.62
N ILE A 379 -9.96 0.93 -43.83
CA ILE A 379 -10.31 -0.42 -44.32
C ILE A 379 -10.12 -0.54 -45.85
N LYS A 380 -10.16 0.57 -46.60
CA LYS A 380 -9.91 0.59 -48.05
C LYS A 380 -8.52 0.10 -48.46
N GLY A 381 -7.55 0.06 -47.55
CA GLY A 381 -6.18 -0.42 -47.82
C GLY A 381 -5.98 -1.94 -47.74
N LEU A 382 -6.93 -2.71 -47.19
CA LEU A 382 -6.79 -4.18 -47.01
C LEU A 382 -7.52 -5.02 -48.07
N ALA A 383 -8.32 -4.41 -48.96
CA ALA A 383 -9.13 -5.11 -49.95
C ALA A 383 -8.38 -5.42 -51.27
N SER A 384 -7.09 -5.80 -51.23
CA SER A 384 -6.35 -6.30 -52.41
C SER A 384 -5.68 -7.66 -52.21
N SER A 385 -6.17 -8.47 -51.28
CA SER A 385 -5.78 -9.88 -51.21
C SER A 385 -6.95 -10.75 -50.76
N ASN A 386 -7.88 -10.99 -51.68
CA ASN A 386 -8.60 -12.27 -51.81
C ASN A 386 -9.52 -12.16 -53.03
N GLY A 387 -8.97 -12.49 -54.19
CA GLY A 387 -9.78 -12.78 -55.37
C GLY A 387 -10.61 -14.03 -55.10
N VAL A 388 -11.92 -13.86 -54.94
CA VAL A 388 -12.88 -14.96 -55.04
C VAL A 388 -13.41 -14.97 -56.48
N PRO A 389 -13.40 -16.11 -57.19
CA PRO A 389 -13.74 -16.18 -58.60
C PRO A 389 -15.23 -15.91 -58.84
N ASN A 390 -15.52 -15.17 -59.91
CA ASN A 390 -16.85 -14.98 -60.48
C ASN A 390 -17.56 -16.33 -60.75
N GLY A 391 -18.43 -16.74 -59.83
CA GLY A 391 -19.43 -17.79 -60.05
C GLY A 391 -20.73 -17.18 -60.54
N LYS A 392 -20.96 -17.20 -61.86
CA LYS A 392 -22.27 -16.90 -62.47
C LYS A 392 -23.30 -17.91 -61.96
N HIS A 393 -24.31 -17.44 -61.22
CA HIS A 393 -25.61 -18.11 -61.18
C HIS A 393 -26.70 -17.11 -61.59
N LYS A 394 -27.25 -17.36 -62.78
CA LYS A 394 -28.53 -16.83 -63.24
C LYS A 394 -29.64 -17.46 -62.38
N SER A 395 -30.51 -16.64 -61.82
CA SER A 395 -31.94 -16.96 -61.75
C SER A 395 -32.72 -15.73 -62.17
N GLU A 396 -33.42 -15.87 -63.30
CA GLU A 396 -34.37 -14.93 -63.85
C GLU A 396 -35.60 -14.84 -62.94
N GLY A 397 -36.15 -13.63 -62.79
CA GLY A 397 -37.25 -13.30 -61.89
C GLY A 397 -37.54 -11.81 -61.92
N ASP A 398 -38.08 -11.40 -63.05
CA ASP A 398 -38.74 -10.13 -63.42
C ASP A 398 -39.56 -9.49 -62.26
N ASP A 399 -39.35 -8.19 -61.98
CA ASP A 399 -40.23 -7.11 -62.45
C ASP A 399 -39.91 -5.75 -61.76
N GLY A 400 -39.81 -4.69 -62.57
CA GLY A 400 -40.23 -3.34 -62.17
C GLY A 400 -39.30 -2.46 -61.31
N ILE A 401 -38.49 -1.66 -62.02
CA ILE A 401 -38.35 -0.18 -61.90
C ILE A 401 -36.88 0.20 -62.09
N LYS A 402 -36.58 0.75 -63.28
CA LYS A 402 -35.41 1.60 -63.51
C LYS A 402 -35.52 2.81 -62.57
N ARG A 403 -34.51 3.04 -61.73
CA ARG A 403 -34.26 4.37 -61.16
C ARG A 403 -32.93 4.88 -61.67
N GLU A 404 -33.05 6.06 -62.23
CA GLU A 404 -32.02 6.87 -62.89
C GLU A 404 -30.86 7.15 -61.94
N ASP A 405 -29.67 7.23 -62.53
CA ASP A 405 -28.49 7.82 -61.94
C ASP A 405 -28.80 9.27 -61.54
N SER A 406 -28.80 9.56 -60.23
CA SER A 406 -28.80 10.92 -59.71
C SER A 406 -27.52 11.13 -58.90
N ASP A 407 -26.54 11.77 -59.56
CA ASP A 407 -25.44 12.47 -58.91
C ASP A 407 -26.04 13.63 -58.08
N ASP A 408 -26.36 13.38 -56.80
CA ASP A 408 -26.74 14.43 -55.86
C ASP A 408 -25.64 14.61 -54.81
N GLU A 409 -25.00 15.77 -54.85
CA GLU A 409 -24.17 16.31 -53.79
C GLU A 409 -24.99 16.40 -52.48
N GLU A 410 -24.63 15.57 -51.48
CA GLU A 410 -25.30 15.55 -50.19
C GLU A 410 -25.03 16.84 -49.39
N LYS A 411 -26.07 17.67 -49.24
CA LYS A 411 -26.19 18.64 -48.14
C LYS A 411 -26.64 17.92 -46.86
N PRO A 412 -26.19 18.36 -45.67
CA PRO A 412 -26.39 17.63 -44.41
C PRO A 412 -27.79 17.92 -43.84
N ASN A 413 -28.81 17.25 -44.35
CA ASN A 413 -30.09 17.16 -43.65
C ASN A 413 -30.05 15.95 -42.72
N GLY A 414 -30.17 16.20 -41.42
CA GLY A 414 -29.89 15.29 -40.29
C GLY A 414 -30.78 14.05 -40.12
N PHE A 415 -31.07 13.32 -41.20
CA PHE A 415 -31.56 11.95 -41.15
C PHE A 415 -30.54 11.05 -41.87
N THR A 416 -29.67 10.40 -41.11
CA THR A 416 -28.86 9.29 -41.64
C THR A 416 -29.80 8.18 -42.11
N SER A 417 -29.68 7.75 -43.37
CA SER A 417 -30.54 6.68 -43.88
C SER A 417 -30.29 5.38 -43.10
N TYR A 418 -31.30 4.50 -43.03
CA TYR A 418 -31.12 3.18 -42.42
C TYR A 418 -29.94 2.40 -43.05
N ARG A 419 -29.69 2.62 -44.34
CA ARG A 419 -28.57 2.04 -45.10
C ARG A 419 -27.21 2.56 -44.59
N ASP A 420 -27.13 3.83 -44.21
CA ASP A 420 -25.90 4.44 -43.67
C ASP A 420 -25.63 3.98 -42.24
N ARG A 421 -26.67 3.81 -41.43
CA ARG A 421 -26.54 3.22 -40.09
C ARG A 421 -26.04 1.77 -40.15
N ALA A 422 -26.60 0.95 -41.05
CA ALA A 422 -26.17 -0.43 -41.26
C ALA A 422 -24.71 -0.51 -41.76
N LYS A 423 -24.34 0.37 -42.71
CA LYS A 423 -22.96 0.47 -43.22
C LYS A 423 -21.98 0.89 -42.12
N ARG A 424 -22.34 1.87 -41.27
CA ARG A 424 -21.51 2.31 -40.14
C ARG A 424 -21.30 1.17 -39.14
N MET A 425 -22.34 0.43 -38.77
CA MET A 425 -22.22 -0.73 -37.88
C MET A 425 -21.32 -1.83 -38.46
N SER A 426 -21.42 -2.10 -39.77
CA SER A 426 -20.54 -3.06 -40.45
C SER A 426 -19.07 -2.62 -40.45
N LEU A 427 -18.79 -1.33 -40.62
CA LEU A 427 -17.42 -0.80 -40.54
C LEU A 427 -16.87 -0.86 -39.11
N ILE A 428 -17.69 -0.60 -38.09
CA ILE A 428 -17.31 -0.79 -36.68
C ILE A 428 -16.92 -2.25 -36.43
N GLU A 429 -17.74 -3.21 -36.90
CA GLU A 429 -17.44 -4.64 -36.76
C GLU A 429 -16.11 -5.02 -37.43
N ALA A 430 -15.83 -4.47 -38.62
CA ALA A 430 -14.58 -4.71 -39.32
C ALA A 430 -13.36 -4.20 -38.52
N HIS A 431 -13.44 -3.00 -37.91
CA HIS A 431 -12.37 -2.50 -37.04
C HIS A 431 -12.19 -3.34 -35.78
N LEU A 432 -13.28 -3.79 -35.14
CA LEU A 432 -13.21 -4.68 -33.97
C LEU A 432 -12.60 -6.05 -34.31
N THR A 433 -12.89 -6.57 -35.49
CA THR A 433 -12.30 -7.83 -35.99
C THR A 433 -10.79 -7.67 -36.19
N LEU A 434 -10.32 -6.55 -36.75
CA LEU A 434 -8.89 -6.26 -36.86
C LEU A 434 -8.18 -6.19 -35.49
N LEU A 435 -8.87 -5.65 -34.47
CA LEU A 435 -8.35 -5.55 -33.10
C LEU A 435 -8.28 -6.91 -32.40
N GLU A 436 -9.20 -7.82 -32.72
CA GLU A 436 -9.23 -9.21 -32.24
C GLU A 436 -8.11 -10.05 -32.88
N GLU A 437 -7.92 -9.93 -34.20
CA GLU A 437 -6.89 -10.66 -34.96
C GLU A 437 -5.46 -10.20 -34.68
N HIS A 438 -5.28 -9.00 -34.14
CA HIS A 438 -3.95 -8.51 -33.78
C HIS A 438 -3.30 -9.43 -32.73
N GLY A 439 -1.98 -9.65 -32.80
CA GLY A 439 -1.23 -10.55 -31.89
C GLY A 439 -1.21 -10.15 -30.41
N LYS A 440 -1.96 -9.10 -30.04
CA LYS A 440 -2.18 -8.63 -28.66
C LYS A 440 -3.60 -8.88 -28.17
N SER A 441 -4.51 -9.29 -29.06
CA SER A 441 -5.93 -9.59 -28.83
C SER A 441 -6.62 -8.52 -27.98
N PHE A 442 -6.70 -7.29 -28.51
CA PHE A 442 -7.22 -6.13 -27.78
C PHE A 442 -8.69 -6.31 -27.36
N CYS A 443 -9.48 -6.99 -28.17
CA CYS A 443 -10.85 -7.41 -27.86
C CYS A 443 -11.10 -8.82 -28.40
N GLN A 444 -12.18 -9.44 -27.93
CA GLN A 444 -12.60 -10.78 -28.36
C GLN A 444 -14.11 -10.85 -28.43
N ARG A 445 -14.65 -11.73 -29.28
CA ARG A 445 -16.07 -12.07 -29.27
C ARG A 445 -16.43 -12.84 -28.00
N ALA A 446 -17.58 -12.52 -27.39
CA ALA A 446 -18.01 -13.13 -26.13
C ALA A 446 -18.53 -14.57 -26.31
N ARG A 447 -19.05 -14.91 -27.50
CA ARG A 447 -19.58 -16.24 -27.87
C ARG A 447 -18.99 -16.68 -29.22
N ALA A 448 -19.02 -17.99 -29.51
CA ALA A 448 -18.54 -18.56 -30.78
C ALA A 448 -19.28 -17.98 -32.01
N HIS A 449 -18.64 -18.06 -33.18
CA HIS A 449 -18.97 -17.48 -34.51
C HIS A 449 -20.34 -16.75 -34.67
N ASN A 450 -20.27 -15.51 -35.19
CA ASN A 450 -21.40 -14.57 -35.45
C ASN A 450 -22.07 -13.92 -34.23
N SER A 451 -21.38 -13.83 -33.09
CA SER A 451 -21.85 -12.99 -31.98
C SER A 451 -21.58 -11.51 -32.24
N ASN A 452 -22.59 -10.67 -31.99
CA ASN A 452 -22.47 -9.19 -31.99
C ASN A 452 -21.95 -8.63 -30.65
N GLU A 453 -21.66 -9.51 -29.69
CA GLU A 453 -21.18 -9.17 -28.36
C GLU A 453 -19.66 -9.24 -28.28
N TRP A 454 -19.04 -8.14 -27.87
CA TRP A 454 -17.59 -7.97 -27.73
C TRP A 454 -17.21 -7.78 -26.27
N ARG A 455 -16.04 -8.30 -25.88
CA ARG A 455 -15.46 -8.17 -24.54
C ARG A 455 -13.97 -7.86 -24.61
N VAL A 456 -13.42 -7.38 -23.49
CA VAL A 456 -11.99 -7.06 -23.34
C VAL A 456 -11.44 -7.80 -22.12
N ASN A 457 -10.33 -8.53 -22.29
CA ASN A 457 -9.62 -9.17 -21.19
C ASN A 457 -8.70 -8.14 -20.50
N PHE A 458 -9.28 -7.33 -19.61
CA PHE A 458 -8.55 -6.30 -18.87
C PHE A 458 -7.37 -6.85 -18.05
N PRO A 459 -7.49 -7.99 -17.32
CA PRO A 459 -6.35 -8.55 -16.58
C PRO A 459 -5.15 -8.89 -17.49
N ALA A 460 -5.37 -9.59 -18.60
CA ALA A 460 -4.29 -9.98 -19.50
C ALA A 460 -3.61 -8.76 -20.15
N LEU A 461 -4.40 -7.79 -20.62
CA LEU A 461 -3.85 -6.56 -21.22
C LEU A 461 -3.12 -5.69 -20.20
N THR A 462 -3.61 -5.64 -18.95
CA THR A 462 -2.94 -4.90 -17.88
C THR A 462 -1.60 -5.52 -17.52
N ASN A 463 -1.54 -6.85 -17.37
CA ASN A 463 -0.27 -7.55 -17.13
C ASN A 463 0.73 -7.30 -18.25
N MET A 464 0.25 -7.31 -19.50
CA MET A 464 1.08 -7.00 -20.66
C MET A 464 1.61 -5.56 -20.64
N LEU A 465 0.80 -4.58 -20.23
CA LEU A 465 1.24 -3.20 -20.05
C LEU A 465 2.29 -3.09 -18.92
N ILE A 466 2.07 -3.74 -17.78
CA ILE A 466 3.02 -3.78 -16.66
C ILE A 466 4.35 -4.35 -17.13
N GLU A 467 4.33 -5.50 -17.81
CA GLU A 467 5.53 -6.11 -18.36
C GLU A 467 6.26 -5.22 -19.35
N ALA A 468 5.53 -4.52 -20.22
CA ALA A 468 6.11 -3.57 -21.16
C ALA A 468 6.77 -2.38 -20.44
N GLU A 469 6.18 -1.91 -19.33
CA GLU A 469 6.73 -0.81 -18.53
C GLU A 469 8.00 -1.25 -17.76
N LEU A 470 8.00 -2.46 -17.20
CA LEU A 470 9.19 -3.04 -16.59
C LEU A 470 10.31 -3.21 -17.62
N ASP A 471 9.97 -3.67 -18.82
CA ASP A 471 10.92 -3.79 -19.92
C ASP A 471 11.51 -2.44 -20.34
N ASN A 472 10.67 -1.41 -20.47
CA ASN A 472 11.13 -0.05 -20.78
C ASN A 472 12.06 0.47 -19.67
N THR A 473 11.69 0.27 -18.41
CA THR A 473 12.50 0.67 -17.25
C THR A 473 13.87 -0.02 -17.28
N VAL A 474 13.91 -1.33 -17.56
CA VAL A 474 15.17 -2.08 -17.65
C VAL A 474 16.01 -1.62 -18.84
N ARG A 475 15.39 -1.43 -20.01
CA ARG A 475 16.08 -0.96 -21.22
C ARG A 475 16.71 0.41 -21.01
N ASP A 476 15.95 1.35 -20.46
CA ASP A 476 16.36 2.74 -20.38
C ASP A 476 17.43 2.95 -19.28
N ARG A 477 17.45 2.09 -18.24
CA ARG A 477 18.46 2.14 -17.16
C ARG A 477 19.70 1.28 -17.40
N PHE A 478 19.53 0.09 -17.98
CA PHE A 478 20.58 -0.93 -18.06
C PHE A 478 20.93 -1.34 -19.51
N GLY A 479 20.22 -0.80 -20.50
CA GLY A 479 20.47 -1.04 -21.91
C GLY A 479 19.80 -2.30 -22.47
N GLN A 480 19.92 -2.46 -23.79
CA GLN A 480 19.21 -3.49 -24.55
C GLN A 480 19.61 -4.93 -24.19
N ILE A 481 20.87 -5.14 -23.79
CA ILE A 481 21.37 -6.47 -23.43
C ILE A 481 20.75 -6.95 -22.11
N ALA A 482 20.67 -6.07 -21.12
CA ALA A 482 20.02 -6.35 -19.85
C ALA A 482 18.54 -6.70 -20.04
N LEU A 483 17.82 -5.95 -20.89
CA LEU A 483 16.44 -6.26 -21.27
C LEU A 483 16.32 -7.68 -21.87
N ARG A 484 17.23 -8.05 -22.77
CA ARG A 484 17.23 -9.39 -23.38
C ARG A 484 17.42 -10.49 -22.34
N ILE A 485 18.30 -10.29 -21.36
CA ILE A 485 18.49 -11.23 -20.24
C ILE A 485 17.20 -11.33 -19.41
N VAL A 486 16.60 -10.21 -19.03
CA VAL A 486 15.37 -10.16 -18.23
C VAL A 486 14.21 -10.87 -18.93
N ARG A 487 13.98 -10.60 -20.23
CA ARG A 487 12.94 -11.29 -21.01
C ARG A 487 13.17 -12.79 -21.07
N MET A 488 14.40 -13.20 -21.36
CA MET A 488 14.75 -14.62 -21.40
C MET A 488 14.53 -15.31 -20.05
N LEU A 489 14.90 -14.68 -18.93
CA LEU A 489 14.69 -15.22 -17.58
C LEU A 489 13.21 -15.24 -17.19
N ARG A 490 12.40 -14.29 -17.70
CA ARG A 490 10.94 -14.32 -17.53
C ARG A 490 10.32 -15.52 -18.25
N ASP A 491 10.75 -15.78 -19.49
CA ASP A 491 10.19 -16.86 -20.32
C ASP A 491 10.66 -18.26 -19.89
N ARG A 492 11.93 -18.39 -19.47
CA ARG A 492 12.56 -19.68 -19.18
C ARG A 492 12.73 -19.98 -17.69
N GLY A 493 12.38 -19.02 -16.82
CA GLY A 493 12.54 -19.12 -15.39
C GLY A 493 14.01 -19.07 -14.94
N LYS A 494 14.40 -20.06 -14.12
CA LYS A 494 15.68 -20.10 -13.41
C LYS A 494 16.79 -20.68 -14.29
N LEU A 495 17.83 -19.91 -14.58
CA LEU A 495 18.96 -20.34 -15.42
C LEU A 495 20.31 -20.11 -14.73
N ASP A 496 21.26 -21.03 -14.96
CA ASP A 496 22.64 -20.81 -14.53
C ASP A 496 23.37 -19.82 -15.44
N GLU A 497 24.48 -19.26 -14.96
CA GLU A 497 25.23 -18.22 -15.68
C GLU A 497 25.70 -18.67 -17.08
N LYS A 498 26.03 -19.96 -17.24
CA LYS A 498 26.47 -20.52 -18.52
C LYS A 498 25.32 -20.59 -19.53
N LEU A 499 24.14 -21.01 -19.10
CA LEU A 499 22.95 -21.03 -19.95
C LEU A 499 22.49 -19.61 -20.27
N VAL A 500 22.59 -18.65 -19.34
CA VAL A 500 22.32 -17.25 -19.68
C VAL A 500 23.27 -16.80 -20.79
N ALA A 501 24.58 -17.03 -20.62
CA ALA A 501 25.58 -16.61 -21.58
C ALA A 501 25.45 -17.25 -22.96
N SER A 502 25.13 -18.54 -23.04
CA SER A 502 24.90 -19.23 -24.31
C SER A 502 23.68 -18.68 -25.05
N ASN A 503 22.56 -18.47 -24.34
CA ASN A 503 21.33 -17.94 -24.94
C ASN A 503 21.45 -16.46 -25.33
N VAL A 504 22.21 -15.66 -24.57
CA VAL A 504 22.50 -14.28 -24.96
C VAL A 504 23.66 -14.14 -25.96
N MET A 505 24.31 -15.25 -26.33
CA MET A 505 25.45 -15.29 -27.26
C MET A 505 26.59 -14.35 -26.83
N MET A 506 26.92 -14.36 -25.54
CA MET A 506 27.96 -13.51 -24.95
C MET A 506 28.94 -14.34 -24.13
N ARG A 507 30.12 -13.78 -23.86
CA ARG A 507 31.08 -14.42 -22.95
C ARG A 507 30.52 -14.38 -21.54
N VAL A 508 30.71 -15.48 -20.81
CA VAL A 508 30.28 -15.65 -19.41
C VAL A 508 30.73 -14.47 -18.53
N LYS A 509 31.98 -13.99 -18.70
CA LYS A 509 32.51 -12.84 -17.95
C LYS A 509 31.68 -11.56 -18.12
N ASP A 510 31.26 -11.26 -19.35
CA ASP A 510 30.52 -10.04 -19.67
C ASP A 510 29.08 -10.13 -19.15
N VAL A 511 28.50 -11.32 -19.24
CA VAL A 511 27.17 -11.63 -18.69
C VAL A 511 27.17 -11.54 -17.16
N ARG A 512 28.22 -12.02 -16.49
CA ARG A 512 28.36 -11.89 -15.03
C ARG A 512 28.24 -10.44 -14.57
N ALA A 513 28.94 -9.53 -15.25
CA ALA A 513 28.91 -8.11 -14.89
C ALA A 513 27.48 -7.55 -14.96
N ILE A 514 26.73 -7.91 -16.01
CA ILE A 514 25.34 -7.47 -16.19
C ILE A 514 24.41 -8.12 -15.15
N LEU A 515 24.55 -9.43 -14.89
CA LEU A 515 23.75 -10.14 -13.90
C LEU A 515 23.97 -9.57 -12.49
N THR A 516 25.22 -9.31 -12.11
CA THR A 516 25.56 -8.67 -10.84
C THR A 516 25.02 -7.24 -10.74
N GLN A 517 25.12 -6.44 -11.81
CA GLN A 517 24.52 -5.10 -11.84
C GLN A 517 23.00 -5.15 -11.64
N LEU A 518 22.31 -6.04 -12.36
CA LEU A 518 20.86 -6.22 -12.24
C LEU A 518 20.45 -6.73 -10.86
N GLN A 519 21.25 -7.60 -10.24
CA GLN A 519 21.02 -8.06 -8.87
C GLN A 519 21.19 -6.94 -7.85
N PHE A 520 22.25 -6.14 -7.98
CA PHE A 520 22.53 -5.01 -7.09
C PHE A 520 21.39 -3.98 -7.08
N HIS A 521 20.77 -3.76 -8.24
CA HIS A 521 19.59 -2.90 -8.37
C HIS A 521 18.26 -3.62 -8.07
N GLY A 522 18.27 -4.87 -7.61
CA GLY A 522 17.07 -5.61 -7.23
C GLY A 522 16.18 -6.02 -8.41
N ILE A 523 16.69 -6.02 -9.65
CA ILE A 523 15.96 -6.49 -10.83
C ILE A 523 15.98 -8.02 -10.93
N LEU A 524 17.12 -8.64 -10.61
CA LEU A 524 17.28 -10.10 -10.60
C LEU A 524 17.56 -10.61 -9.19
N GLU A 525 17.33 -11.90 -9.00
CA GLU A 525 17.77 -12.66 -7.82
C GLU A 525 18.59 -13.87 -8.25
N ALA A 526 19.38 -14.37 -7.30
CA ALA A 526 20.15 -15.59 -7.46
C ALA A 526 19.71 -16.58 -6.38
N GLN A 527 19.20 -17.73 -6.81
CA GLN A 527 18.92 -18.85 -5.92
C GLN A 527 20.18 -19.71 -5.79
N GLU A 528 20.62 -19.89 -4.56
CA GLU A 528 21.73 -20.79 -4.24
C GLU A 528 21.26 -22.24 -4.26
N LEU A 529 21.92 -23.06 -5.07
CA LEU A 529 21.74 -24.50 -5.13
C LEU A 529 23.05 -25.18 -4.72
N PRO A 530 23.25 -25.40 -3.40
CA PRO A 530 24.49 -25.98 -2.89
C PRO A 530 24.58 -27.46 -3.28
N LYS A 531 25.74 -27.89 -3.81
CA LYS A 531 25.97 -29.31 -4.17
C LYS A 531 26.31 -30.18 -2.97
N ASP A 532 26.57 -29.57 -1.82
CA ASP A 532 26.83 -30.23 -0.54
C ASP A 532 26.27 -29.39 0.61
N ASN A 533 26.26 -29.94 1.81
CA ASN A 533 25.74 -29.25 3.01
C ASN A 533 26.60 -28.07 3.45
N GLY A 534 27.82 -27.91 2.92
CA GLY A 534 28.75 -26.86 3.30
C GLY A 534 28.41 -25.49 2.72
N ARG A 535 27.49 -25.42 1.74
CA ARG A 535 27.07 -24.20 1.02
C ARG A 535 28.25 -23.31 0.58
N GLN A 536 29.41 -23.92 0.32
CA GLN A 536 30.57 -23.16 -0.09
C GLN A 536 30.32 -22.57 -1.49
N PRO A 537 30.64 -21.29 -1.76
CA PRO A 537 30.40 -20.67 -3.07
C PRO A 537 31.03 -21.44 -4.24
N SER A 538 32.19 -22.07 -4.02
CA SER A 538 32.90 -22.91 -5.01
C SER A 538 32.14 -24.19 -5.38
N ARG A 539 31.26 -24.67 -4.51
CA ARG A 539 30.42 -25.87 -4.69
C ARG A 539 28.93 -25.55 -4.76
N THR A 540 28.58 -24.30 -5.01
CA THR A 540 27.19 -23.84 -5.09
C THR A 540 26.89 -23.36 -6.50
N LEU A 541 25.81 -23.87 -7.10
CA LEU A 541 25.28 -23.36 -8.35
C LEU A 541 24.37 -22.17 -8.04
N TYR A 542 24.51 -21.10 -8.81
CA TYR A 542 23.64 -19.93 -8.70
C TYR A 542 22.70 -19.91 -9.89
N LEU A 543 21.40 -20.03 -9.62
CA LEU A 543 20.35 -19.92 -10.62
C LEU A 543 19.75 -18.52 -10.58
N TRP A 544 19.93 -17.78 -11.66
CA TRP A 544 19.41 -16.43 -11.83
C TRP A 544 17.95 -16.48 -12.25
N PHE A 545 17.13 -15.60 -11.70
CA PHE A 545 15.72 -15.46 -12.09
C PHE A 545 15.20 -14.03 -11.95
N PHE A 546 14.14 -13.75 -12.68
CA PHE A 546 13.40 -12.50 -12.66
C PHE A 546 12.04 -12.73 -11.99
N ASP A 547 11.77 -12.04 -10.89
CA ASP A 547 10.46 -12.04 -10.25
C ASP A 547 9.70 -10.75 -10.66
N PRO A 548 8.67 -10.84 -11.52
CA PRO A 548 7.93 -9.68 -11.99
C PRO A 548 7.23 -8.93 -10.86
N LYS A 549 6.65 -9.63 -9.86
CA LYS A 549 5.87 -9.01 -8.79
C LYS A 549 6.76 -8.19 -7.84
N ARG A 550 7.93 -8.74 -7.51
CA ARG A 550 8.93 -8.05 -6.70
C ARG A 550 9.47 -6.82 -7.42
N VAL A 551 9.84 -6.96 -8.70
CA VAL A 551 10.35 -5.83 -9.49
C VAL A 551 9.28 -4.76 -9.70
N GLN A 552 8.03 -5.13 -9.93
CA GLN A 552 6.89 -4.21 -9.94
C GLN A 552 6.79 -3.41 -8.63
N SER A 553 6.88 -4.08 -7.49
CA SER A 553 6.85 -3.42 -6.17
C SER A 553 8.05 -2.49 -5.97
N LEU A 554 9.24 -2.90 -6.41
CA LEU A 554 10.45 -2.08 -6.37
C LEU A 554 10.30 -0.81 -7.22
N VAL A 555 9.84 -0.95 -8.47
CA VAL A 555 9.63 0.20 -9.36
C VAL A 555 8.55 1.13 -8.80
N LEU A 556 7.48 0.58 -8.24
CA LEU A 556 6.43 1.36 -7.57
C LEU A 556 6.99 2.21 -6.41
N GLN A 557 7.81 1.61 -5.54
CA GLN A 557 8.47 2.35 -4.44
C GLN A 557 9.41 3.45 -4.96
N GLN A 558 10.15 3.17 -6.03
CA GLN A 558 11.01 4.16 -6.67
C GLN A 558 10.19 5.30 -7.31
N SER A 559 9.02 5.01 -7.87
CA SER A 559 8.09 6.00 -8.41
C SER A 559 7.59 6.94 -7.32
N TYR A 560 7.13 6.42 -6.17
CA TYR A 560 6.75 7.27 -5.03
C TYR A 560 7.88 8.17 -4.59
N LYS A 561 9.07 7.61 -4.40
CA LYS A 561 10.25 8.39 -4.00
C LYS A 561 10.61 9.47 -5.01
N THR A 562 10.45 9.18 -6.30
CA THR A 562 10.70 10.15 -7.38
C THR A 562 9.69 11.28 -7.31
N MET A 563 8.40 10.99 -7.14
CA MET A 563 7.35 12.00 -6.97
C MET A 563 7.61 12.88 -5.74
N SER A 564 7.93 12.29 -4.58
CA SER A 564 8.21 13.05 -3.34
C SER A 564 9.35 14.03 -3.56
N ARG A 565 10.47 13.58 -4.15
CA ARG A 565 11.63 14.42 -4.44
C ARG A 565 11.34 15.52 -5.44
N THR A 566 10.55 15.24 -6.47
CA THR A 566 10.12 16.24 -7.45
C THR A 566 9.24 17.31 -6.80
N LEU A 567 8.29 16.91 -5.93
CA LEU A 567 7.44 17.84 -5.20
C LEU A 567 8.22 18.68 -4.19
N GLN A 568 9.14 18.07 -3.42
CA GLN A 568 10.04 18.78 -2.51
C GLN A 568 10.97 19.77 -3.24
N ARG A 569 11.24 19.57 -4.53
CA ARG A 569 12.07 20.49 -5.32
C ARG A 569 11.34 21.78 -5.67
N ILE A 570 10.01 21.75 -5.82
CA ILE A 570 9.21 22.93 -6.18
C ILE A 570 9.39 24.09 -5.19
N PRO A 571 9.21 23.93 -3.86
CA PRO A 571 9.40 25.05 -2.92
C PRO A 571 10.85 25.55 -2.87
N VAL A 572 11.84 24.67 -3.09
CA VAL A 572 13.26 25.06 -3.16
C VAL A 572 13.53 25.97 -4.36
N GLU A 573 12.94 25.67 -5.52
CA GLU A 573 13.04 26.54 -6.68
C GLU A 573 12.19 27.81 -6.49
N ARG A 574 11.00 27.72 -5.86
CA ARG A 574 10.13 28.87 -5.57
C ARG A 574 10.86 29.92 -4.74
N GLU A 575 11.62 29.49 -3.73
CA GLU A 575 12.39 30.39 -2.86
C GLU A 575 13.47 31.17 -3.63
N ARG A 576 14.08 30.58 -4.66
CA ARG A 576 15.07 31.28 -5.51
C ARG A 576 14.46 32.42 -6.31
N TYR A 577 13.18 32.31 -6.65
CA TYR A 577 12.42 33.30 -7.41
C TYR A 577 11.45 34.11 -6.53
N ARG A 578 11.55 34.02 -5.18
CA ARG A 578 10.58 34.61 -4.25
C ARG A 578 10.28 36.08 -4.54
N THR A 579 11.31 36.89 -4.75
CA THR A 579 11.18 38.34 -4.94
C THR A 579 10.30 38.70 -6.16
N ILE A 580 10.45 37.98 -7.27
CA ILE A 580 9.66 38.22 -8.48
C ILE A 580 8.25 37.63 -8.36
N ILE A 581 8.11 36.49 -7.70
CA ILE A 581 6.80 35.86 -7.45
C ILE A 581 5.94 36.77 -6.56
N GLU A 582 6.48 37.23 -5.44
CA GLU A 582 5.80 38.17 -4.54
C GLU A 582 5.41 39.45 -5.27
N LYS A 583 6.29 39.98 -6.13
CA LYS A 583 5.99 41.15 -6.95
C LYS A 583 4.84 40.87 -7.93
N ALA A 584 4.83 39.72 -8.59
CA ALA A 584 3.79 39.33 -9.54
C ALA A 584 2.44 39.02 -8.89
N GLU A 585 2.44 38.52 -7.64
CA GLU A 585 1.23 38.20 -6.89
C GLU A 585 0.53 39.43 -6.28
N ARG A 586 1.19 40.60 -6.25
CA ARG A 586 0.58 41.84 -5.79
C ARG A 586 -0.66 42.19 -6.61
N THR A 587 -1.73 42.63 -5.94
CA THR A 587 -3.02 42.94 -6.56
C THR A 587 -2.96 44.00 -7.66
N ASP A 588 -1.99 44.92 -7.57
CA ASP A 588 -1.75 45.95 -8.58
C ASP A 588 -0.99 45.42 -9.81
N ILE A 589 -0.34 44.27 -9.75
CA ILE A 589 0.48 43.69 -10.84
C ILE A 589 -0.18 42.45 -11.46
N LYS A 590 -0.85 41.64 -10.64
CA LYS A 590 -1.55 40.42 -11.05
C LYS A 590 -2.55 40.69 -12.18
N GLY A 591 -2.45 39.94 -13.27
CA GLY A 591 -3.26 40.11 -14.50
C GLY A 591 -2.77 41.22 -15.46
N HIS A 592 -1.82 42.05 -15.03
CA HIS A 592 -1.17 43.09 -15.84
C HIS A 592 0.35 42.90 -15.88
N GLU A 593 0.84 41.67 -15.72
CA GLU A 593 2.26 41.35 -15.65
C GLU A 593 2.99 41.76 -16.93
N GLN A 594 2.30 41.74 -18.07
CA GLN A 594 2.88 42.15 -19.35
C GLN A 594 3.09 43.66 -19.46
N GLU A 595 2.36 44.48 -18.70
CA GLU A 595 2.45 45.93 -18.74
C GLU A 595 3.32 46.47 -17.60
N LYS A 596 3.26 45.83 -16.42
CA LYS A 596 3.80 46.37 -15.16
C LYS A 596 5.13 45.78 -14.70
N LEU A 597 5.61 44.70 -15.33
CA LEU A 597 6.92 44.13 -15.04
C LEU A 597 7.97 44.58 -16.06
N GLU A 598 9.20 44.77 -15.58
CA GLU A 598 10.35 45.03 -16.44
C GLU A 598 10.68 43.80 -17.31
N PRO A 599 11.36 43.97 -18.47
CA PRO A 599 11.69 42.84 -19.35
C PRO A 599 12.45 41.70 -18.66
N ILE A 600 13.39 42.03 -17.78
CA ILE A 600 14.18 41.05 -17.00
C ILE A 600 13.27 40.29 -16.00
N GLU A 601 12.38 41.01 -15.34
CA GLU A 601 11.42 40.46 -14.39
C GLU A 601 10.42 39.52 -15.07
N LYS A 602 9.96 39.88 -16.27
CA LYS A 602 9.13 39.01 -17.11
C LYS A 602 9.87 37.74 -17.50
N GLN A 603 11.15 37.84 -17.86
CA GLN A 603 11.96 36.69 -18.20
C GLN A 603 12.11 35.76 -16.98
N MET A 604 12.48 36.30 -15.82
CA MET A 604 12.61 35.52 -14.58
C MET A 604 11.29 34.82 -14.18
N LEU A 605 10.15 35.51 -14.32
CA LEU A 605 8.85 34.93 -14.05
C LEU A 605 8.49 33.81 -15.05
N ARG A 606 8.85 33.95 -16.32
CA ARG A 606 8.69 32.89 -17.33
C ARG A 606 9.58 31.68 -17.01
N GLU A 607 10.85 31.91 -16.68
CA GLU A 607 11.78 30.85 -16.27
C GLU A 607 11.25 30.06 -15.07
N TRP A 608 10.76 30.77 -14.04
CA TRP A 608 10.11 30.14 -12.88
C TRP A 608 8.91 29.26 -13.30
N ARG A 609 7.98 29.81 -14.09
CA ARG A 609 6.79 29.08 -14.55
C ARG A 609 7.16 27.85 -15.39
N GLU A 610 8.17 27.94 -16.25
CA GLU A 610 8.67 26.80 -17.02
C GLU A 610 9.27 25.70 -16.12
N ILE A 611 10.00 26.07 -15.06
CA ILE A 611 10.55 25.11 -14.09
C ILE A 611 9.41 24.41 -13.34
N GLU A 612 8.46 25.18 -12.82
CA GLU A 612 7.29 24.68 -12.09
C GLU A 612 6.45 23.73 -12.98
N GLU A 613 6.16 24.13 -14.21
CA GLU A 613 5.43 23.32 -15.20
C GLU A 613 6.15 22.01 -15.50
N ARG A 614 7.48 22.03 -15.73
CA ARG A 614 8.26 20.82 -16.00
C ARG A 614 8.27 19.86 -14.81
N LEU A 615 8.36 20.37 -13.58
CA LEU A 615 8.34 19.55 -12.37
C LEU A 615 6.96 18.91 -12.17
N LEU A 616 5.87 19.68 -12.31
CA LEU A 616 4.50 19.16 -12.19
C LEU A 616 4.18 18.16 -13.30
N ALA A 617 4.58 18.43 -14.54
CA ALA A 617 4.46 17.50 -15.66
C ALA A 617 5.22 16.19 -15.39
N GLN A 618 6.38 16.26 -14.72
CA GLN A 618 7.11 15.06 -14.31
C GLN A 618 6.34 14.25 -13.26
N VAL A 619 5.71 14.89 -12.27
CA VAL A 619 4.84 14.21 -11.30
C VAL A 619 3.70 13.48 -12.01
N GLY A 620 3.01 14.14 -12.94
CA GLY A 620 1.94 13.53 -13.74
C GLY A 620 2.41 12.31 -14.55
N ARG A 621 3.58 12.39 -15.20
CA ARG A 621 4.17 11.25 -15.92
C ARG A 621 4.50 10.06 -15.01
N VAL A 622 4.99 10.32 -13.80
CA VAL A 622 5.29 9.25 -12.84
C VAL A 622 4.01 8.66 -12.23
N ASP A 623 2.95 9.46 -12.05
CA ASP A 623 1.64 8.96 -11.65
C ASP A 623 1.06 7.94 -12.65
N GLU A 624 1.28 8.11 -13.96
CA GLU A 624 0.87 7.08 -14.95
C GLU A 624 1.51 5.72 -14.67
N ILE A 625 2.78 5.71 -14.25
CA ILE A 625 3.50 4.49 -13.87
C ILE A 625 2.87 3.91 -12.60
N VAL A 626 2.58 4.74 -11.59
CA VAL A 626 1.90 4.28 -10.37
C VAL A 626 0.52 3.72 -10.68
N ALA A 627 -0.27 4.38 -11.53
CA ALA A 627 -1.59 3.93 -11.94
C ALA A 627 -1.52 2.54 -12.61
N LEU A 628 -0.54 2.35 -13.49
CA LEU A 628 -0.31 1.07 -14.15
C LEU A 628 0.13 -0.03 -13.17
N LEU A 629 1.12 0.25 -12.31
CA LEU A 629 1.73 -0.75 -11.44
C LEU A 629 0.89 -1.07 -10.19
N ARG A 630 0.07 -0.15 -9.69
CA ARG A 630 -0.74 -0.35 -8.48
C ARG A 630 -2.22 -0.52 -8.78
N ASP A 631 -2.76 0.25 -9.73
CA ASP A 631 -4.20 0.52 -9.78
C ASP A 631 -4.97 -0.23 -10.87
N PHE A 632 -4.39 -0.38 -12.05
CA PHE A 632 -5.10 -0.98 -13.18
C PHE A 632 -5.42 -2.46 -12.97
N SER A 633 -4.61 -3.16 -12.18
CA SER A 633 -4.80 -4.57 -11.81
C SER A 633 -5.82 -4.76 -10.69
N GLY A 634 -6.21 -3.70 -9.98
CA GLY A 634 -7.07 -3.76 -8.79
C GLY A 634 -6.38 -4.23 -7.51
N LYS A 635 -5.33 -5.06 -7.61
CA LYS A 635 -4.59 -5.65 -6.49
C LYS A 635 -3.56 -4.66 -5.93
N ASP A 636 -3.83 -4.06 -4.77
CA ASP A 636 -2.92 -3.11 -4.12
C ASP A 636 -1.85 -3.84 -3.29
N THR A 637 -0.68 -4.07 -3.87
CA THR A 637 0.44 -4.72 -3.19
C THR A 637 1.31 -3.78 -2.33
N SER A 638 0.94 -2.49 -2.23
CA SER A 638 1.81 -1.44 -1.70
C SER A 638 1.70 -1.20 -0.18
N LEU A 639 0.65 -1.71 0.45
CA LEU A 639 0.45 -1.71 1.89
C LEU A 639 0.83 -3.10 2.42
N ALA A 640 1.67 -3.16 3.46
CA ALA A 640 1.96 -4.42 4.14
C ALA A 640 0.64 -4.90 4.78
N THR A 641 0.06 -5.94 4.20
CA THR A 641 -1.32 -6.37 4.36
C THR A 641 -1.35 -7.89 4.44
N GLU A 642 -2.53 -8.46 4.69
CA GLU A 642 -2.86 -9.88 4.55
C GLU A 642 -2.19 -10.53 3.32
N ASP A 643 -2.05 -9.80 2.21
CA ASP A 643 -1.31 -10.23 1.01
C ASP A 643 0.13 -10.68 1.28
N ALA A 644 0.84 -10.04 2.20
CA ALA A 644 2.19 -10.47 2.59
C ALA A 644 2.16 -11.81 3.34
N ALA A 645 1.16 -12.01 4.19
CA ALA A 645 0.94 -13.29 4.88
C ALA A 645 0.52 -14.38 3.87
N ASN A 646 -0.41 -14.07 2.94
CA ASN A 646 -0.85 -14.97 1.88
C ASN A 646 0.31 -15.34 0.92
N ARG A 647 1.21 -14.39 0.61
CA ARG A 647 2.45 -14.71 -0.12
C ARG A 647 3.39 -15.63 0.63
N ALA A 648 3.49 -15.51 1.96
CA ALA A 648 4.30 -16.42 2.77
C ALA A 648 3.70 -17.84 2.79
N ILE A 649 2.38 -17.96 2.91
CA ILE A 649 1.64 -19.23 2.82
C ILE A 649 1.98 -19.92 1.50
N GLU A 650 1.91 -19.20 0.38
CA GLU A 650 2.29 -19.70 -0.95
C GLU A 650 3.78 -20.09 -1.02
N ALA A 651 4.68 -19.21 -0.58
CA ALA A 651 6.13 -19.40 -0.70
C ALA A 651 6.66 -20.61 0.08
N TYR A 652 6.04 -20.92 1.22
CA TYR A 652 6.42 -22.06 2.07
C TYR A 652 5.55 -23.30 1.83
N GLY A 653 4.61 -23.26 0.87
CA GLY A 653 3.74 -24.39 0.54
C GLY A 653 2.83 -24.81 1.69
N LEU A 654 2.37 -23.83 2.49
CA LEU A 654 1.43 -24.06 3.58
C LEU A 654 0.02 -24.24 3.01
N ASP A 655 -0.78 -25.11 3.62
CA ASP A 655 -2.13 -25.39 3.15
C ASP A 655 -3.06 -24.19 3.40
N ALA A 656 -3.46 -23.52 2.32
CA ALA A 656 -4.34 -22.35 2.38
C ALA A 656 -5.74 -22.66 2.92
N ALA A 657 -6.16 -23.94 2.97
CA ALA A 657 -7.43 -24.33 3.59
C ALA A 657 -7.37 -24.32 5.11
N THR A 658 -6.18 -24.48 5.70
CA THR A 658 -5.97 -24.58 7.15
C THR A 658 -5.16 -23.42 7.72
N VAL A 659 -4.38 -22.72 6.91
CA VAL A 659 -3.54 -21.58 7.30
C VAL A 659 -4.09 -20.30 6.68
N LYS A 660 -4.41 -19.32 7.53
CA LYS A 660 -4.97 -18.03 7.14
C LYS A 660 -3.95 -16.91 7.23
N GLY A 661 -3.97 -16.00 6.25
CA GLY A 661 -3.26 -14.73 6.34
C GLY A 661 -4.03 -13.75 7.21
N TYR A 662 -3.33 -12.99 8.04
CA TYR A 662 -3.91 -11.91 8.84
C TYR A 662 -3.22 -10.60 8.49
N GLY A 663 -4.01 -9.54 8.30
CA GLY A 663 -3.52 -8.17 8.10
C GLY A 663 -3.40 -7.36 9.39
N ASP A 664 -3.90 -7.89 10.51
CA ASP A 664 -4.05 -7.18 11.78
C ASP A 664 -3.85 -8.13 12.98
N PRO A 665 -3.11 -7.73 14.04
CA PRO A 665 -2.87 -8.56 15.23
C PRO A 665 -4.12 -8.88 16.05
N GLU A 666 -5.15 -8.03 16.07
CA GLU A 666 -6.38 -8.28 16.84
C GLU A 666 -7.22 -9.36 16.17
N ALA A 667 -7.30 -9.36 14.84
CA ALA A 667 -7.92 -10.44 14.06
C ALA A 667 -7.26 -11.80 14.34
N LEU A 668 -5.92 -11.85 14.38
CA LEU A 668 -5.17 -13.06 14.73
C LEU A 668 -5.45 -13.49 16.19
N ALA A 669 -5.53 -12.54 17.12
CA ALA A 669 -5.84 -12.79 18.52
C ALA A 669 -7.28 -13.29 18.75
N LYS A 670 -8.23 -13.00 17.85
CA LYS A 670 -9.61 -13.49 17.93
C LYS A 670 -9.79 -14.90 17.35
N ASP A 671 -8.86 -15.42 16.54
CA ASP A 671 -9.02 -16.73 15.90
C ASP A 671 -8.94 -17.88 16.93
N PRO A 672 -10.01 -18.68 17.12
CA PRO A 672 -9.98 -19.81 18.04
C PRO A 672 -9.02 -20.94 17.62
N ASN A 673 -8.54 -20.96 16.38
CA ASN A 673 -7.61 -21.99 15.89
C ASN A 673 -6.13 -21.66 16.14
N VAL A 674 -5.84 -20.51 16.77
CA VAL A 674 -4.47 -20.08 17.10
C VAL A 674 -4.18 -20.34 18.57
N ASP A 675 -3.27 -21.27 18.85
CA ASP A 675 -2.87 -21.61 20.23
C ASP A 675 -1.66 -20.80 20.74
N LEU A 676 -0.68 -20.60 19.85
CA LEU A 676 0.58 -19.92 20.11
C LEU A 676 0.81 -18.81 19.09
N VAL A 677 1.09 -17.61 19.58
CA VAL A 677 1.48 -16.45 18.78
C VAL A 677 2.98 -16.21 18.93
N VAL A 678 3.69 -16.10 17.82
CA VAL A 678 5.14 -15.88 17.79
C VAL A 678 5.43 -14.51 17.19
N CYS A 679 6.02 -13.62 17.99
CA CYS A 679 6.39 -12.27 17.58
C CYS A 679 7.90 -12.20 17.26
N CYS A 680 8.21 -12.07 15.98
CA CYS A 680 9.56 -11.91 15.41
C CYS A 680 9.65 -10.62 14.58
N THR A 681 9.06 -9.53 15.07
CA THR A 681 9.09 -8.20 14.44
C THR A 681 10.22 -7.35 15.04
N ARG A 682 10.30 -6.07 14.65
CA ARG A 682 11.19 -5.13 15.35
C ARG A 682 10.61 -4.82 16.74
N VAL A 683 11.48 -4.63 17.72
CA VAL A 683 11.08 -4.50 19.15
C VAL A 683 10.15 -3.33 19.44
N ASP A 684 10.26 -2.23 18.70
CA ASP A 684 9.44 -1.02 18.87
C ASP A 684 7.97 -1.22 18.53
N VAL A 685 7.60 -2.33 17.90
CA VAL A 685 6.21 -2.69 17.66
C VAL A 685 5.77 -3.94 18.43
N HIS A 686 6.65 -4.53 19.26
CA HIS A 686 6.31 -5.76 20.01
C HIS A 686 5.06 -5.56 20.86
N TYR A 687 5.06 -4.51 21.70
CA TYR A 687 4.00 -4.27 22.67
C TYR A 687 2.62 -4.23 22.01
N ASP A 688 2.44 -3.38 21.00
CA ASP A 688 1.15 -3.24 20.30
C ASP A 688 0.78 -4.51 19.53
N THR A 689 1.78 -5.21 18.97
CA THR A 689 1.55 -6.45 18.21
C THR A 689 1.10 -7.61 19.11
N VAL A 690 1.66 -7.75 20.31
CA VAL A 690 1.41 -8.92 21.15
C VAL A 690 0.32 -8.72 22.20
N LYS A 691 0.07 -7.47 22.63
CA LYS A 691 -0.91 -7.15 23.67
C LYS A 691 -2.29 -7.77 23.41
N PRO A 692 -2.87 -7.73 22.18
CA PRO A 692 -4.17 -8.37 21.92
C PRO A 692 -4.15 -9.88 22.17
N SER A 693 -3.08 -10.57 21.76
CA SER A 693 -2.95 -12.02 21.91
C SER A 693 -2.76 -12.43 23.38
N VAL A 694 -1.99 -11.64 24.13
CA VAL A 694 -1.81 -11.83 25.58
C VAL A 694 -3.14 -11.60 26.31
N ALA A 695 -3.87 -10.53 25.97
CA ALA A 695 -5.18 -10.23 26.55
C ALA A 695 -6.23 -11.32 26.26
N ALA A 696 -6.16 -11.94 25.08
CA ALA A 696 -7.00 -13.08 24.70
C ALA A 696 -6.62 -14.40 25.41
N GLY A 697 -5.59 -14.41 26.26
CA GLY A 697 -5.14 -15.59 26.98
C GLY A 697 -4.39 -16.61 26.11
N LYS A 698 -3.99 -16.24 24.88
CA LYS A 698 -3.21 -17.11 24.00
C LYS A 698 -1.81 -17.33 24.56
N SER A 699 -1.18 -18.44 24.19
CA SER A 699 0.24 -18.58 24.45
C SER A 699 1.03 -17.62 23.57
N VAL A 700 2.09 -17.01 24.09
CA VAL A 700 2.87 -16.00 23.34
C VAL A 700 4.36 -16.23 23.49
N TYR A 701 5.06 -16.33 22.37
CA TYR A 701 6.52 -16.22 22.26
C TYR A 701 6.86 -14.82 21.73
N VAL A 702 7.80 -14.12 22.38
CA VAL A 702 8.34 -12.84 21.88
C VAL A 702 9.86 -12.91 21.81
N GLU A 703 10.46 -12.49 20.70
CA GLU A 703 11.92 -12.34 20.64
C GLU A 703 12.41 -11.34 21.70
N TRP A 704 13.61 -11.54 22.25
CA TRP A 704 14.21 -10.56 23.14
C TRP A 704 14.74 -9.36 22.32
N PRO A 705 14.48 -8.11 22.74
CA PRO A 705 13.81 -7.69 23.97
C PRO A 705 12.28 -7.79 23.93
N LEU A 706 11.67 -8.07 25.09
CA LEU A 706 10.20 -8.23 25.20
C LEU A 706 9.41 -6.99 24.72
N ALA A 707 9.91 -5.79 25.02
CA ALA A 707 9.31 -4.51 24.68
C ALA A 707 10.43 -3.45 24.58
N SER A 708 10.10 -2.21 24.25
CA SER A 708 11.10 -1.14 24.12
C SER A 708 11.66 -0.62 25.44
N ASN A 709 10.98 -0.85 26.56
CA ASN A 709 11.38 -0.39 27.89
C ASN A 709 10.80 -1.29 28.99
N HIS A 710 11.25 -1.09 30.23
CA HIS A 710 10.78 -1.84 31.39
C HIS A 710 9.29 -1.67 31.69
N GLN A 711 8.72 -0.48 31.52
CA GLN A 711 7.31 -0.22 31.84
C GLN A 711 6.39 -1.07 30.96
N ASP A 712 6.63 -1.10 29.65
CA ASP A 712 5.84 -1.88 28.69
C ASP A 712 6.01 -3.38 28.93
N ALA A 713 7.24 -3.84 29.20
CA ALA A 713 7.51 -5.22 29.58
C ALA A 713 6.75 -5.62 30.86
N GLN A 714 6.70 -4.73 31.85
CA GLN A 714 6.01 -4.96 33.11
C GLN A 714 4.49 -5.02 32.93
N GLU A 715 3.92 -4.17 32.08
CA GLU A 715 2.50 -4.23 31.74
C GLU A 715 2.16 -5.54 31.02
N LEU A 716 2.96 -5.96 30.04
CA LEU A 716 2.75 -7.23 29.34
C LEU A 716 2.82 -8.43 30.30
N ALA A 717 3.77 -8.45 31.24
CA ALA A 717 3.87 -9.50 32.25
C ALA A 717 2.64 -9.54 33.17
N ASN A 718 2.18 -8.37 33.64
CA ASN A 718 0.98 -8.26 34.47
C ASN A 718 -0.27 -8.72 33.71
N LEU A 719 -0.40 -8.32 32.44
CA LEU A 719 -1.49 -8.71 31.57
C LEU A 719 -1.48 -10.23 31.34
N ALA A 720 -0.33 -10.81 31.00
CA ALA A 720 -0.18 -12.25 30.81
C ALA A 720 -0.61 -13.04 32.05
N ARG A 721 -0.19 -12.58 33.24
CA ARG A 721 -0.58 -13.16 34.53
C ARG A 721 -2.09 -13.07 34.75
N SER A 722 -2.70 -11.93 34.45
CA SER A 722 -4.15 -11.73 34.63
C SER A 722 -5.00 -12.53 33.64
N ALA A 723 -4.52 -12.70 32.41
CA ALA A 723 -5.21 -13.43 31.34
C ALA A 723 -4.95 -14.95 31.39
N GLY A 724 -3.99 -15.41 32.20
CA GLY A 724 -3.57 -16.81 32.25
C GLY A 724 -2.78 -17.27 31.01
N ALA A 725 -2.21 -16.33 30.27
CA ALA A 725 -1.41 -16.60 29.07
C ALA A 725 -0.08 -17.29 29.43
N LYS A 726 0.28 -18.36 28.71
CA LYS A 726 1.62 -18.96 28.81
C LYS A 726 2.60 -18.17 27.95
N THR A 727 3.69 -17.70 28.55
CA THR A 727 4.62 -16.80 27.84
C THR A 727 6.02 -17.37 27.73
N ILE A 728 6.70 -17.03 26.65
CA ILE A 728 8.12 -17.29 26.45
C ILE A 728 8.80 -16.07 25.85
N VAL A 729 10.05 -15.85 26.23
CA VAL A 729 10.91 -14.83 25.62
C VAL A 729 12.12 -15.48 24.99
N GLY A 730 12.54 -14.98 23.83
CA GLY A 730 13.69 -15.44 23.06
C GLY A 730 15.03 -15.17 23.76
N LEU A 731 15.25 -15.77 24.93
CA LEU A 731 16.49 -15.77 25.70
C LEU A 731 17.08 -17.19 25.69
N GLN A 732 17.38 -17.67 24.49
CA GLN A 732 17.60 -19.08 24.19
C GLN A 732 18.94 -19.66 24.67
N ALA A 733 19.84 -18.85 25.25
CA ALA A 733 21.08 -19.34 25.84
C ALA A 733 20.83 -20.27 27.05
N ARG A 734 19.68 -20.14 27.72
CA ARG A 734 19.32 -20.96 28.90
C ARG A 734 19.16 -22.44 28.58
N VAL A 735 18.82 -22.77 27.33
CA VAL A 735 18.69 -24.16 26.84
C VAL A 735 19.93 -24.66 26.11
N ASP A 736 20.98 -23.83 26.03
CA ASP A 736 22.23 -24.22 25.41
C ASP A 736 22.92 -25.34 26.22
N PRO A 737 23.31 -26.47 25.59
CA PRO A 737 23.90 -27.58 26.31
C PRO A 737 25.17 -27.22 27.08
N ALA A 738 25.98 -26.26 26.60
CA ALA A 738 27.17 -25.82 27.31
C ALA A 738 26.81 -25.04 28.58
N ILE A 739 25.82 -24.14 28.50
CA ILE A 739 25.34 -23.37 29.66
C ILE A 739 24.69 -24.29 30.69
N ARG A 740 23.88 -25.25 30.24
CA ARG A 740 23.32 -26.31 31.08
C ARG A 740 24.41 -27.14 31.75
N LYS A 741 25.50 -27.44 31.03
CA LYS A 741 26.64 -28.19 31.57
C LYS A 741 27.37 -27.40 32.66
N VAL A 742 27.60 -26.10 32.47
CA VAL A 742 28.18 -25.23 33.51
C VAL A 742 27.32 -25.29 34.78
N LYS A 743 26.00 -25.12 34.67
CA LYS A 743 25.09 -25.21 35.82
C LYS A 743 25.17 -26.56 36.52
N GLN A 744 25.16 -27.65 35.75
CA GLN A 744 25.30 -29.01 36.30
C GLN A 744 26.58 -29.19 37.11
N LEU A 745 27.71 -28.66 36.65
CA LEU A 745 29.00 -28.76 37.36
C LEU A 745 28.99 -27.99 38.69
N LEU A 746 28.30 -26.85 38.75
CA LEU A 746 28.14 -26.09 39.99
C LEU A 746 27.20 -26.80 40.98
N GLU A 747 26.10 -27.37 40.50
CA GLU A 747 25.17 -28.18 41.31
C GLU A 747 25.85 -29.44 41.87
N GLN A 748 26.83 -29.99 41.16
CA GLN A 748 27.66 -31.11 41.59
C GLN A 748 28.82 -30.70 42.52
N GLU A 749 28.91 -29.42 42.89
CA GLU A 749 29.97 -28.85 43.73
C GLU A 749 31.40 -29.14 43.23
N VAL A 750 31.58 -29.28 41.91
CA VAL A 750 32.88 -29.65 41.30
C VAL A 750 33.99 -28.67 41.66
N ILE A 751 33.66 -27.39 41.82
CA ILE A 751 34.56 -26.32 42.24
C ILE A 751 34.26 -25.78 43.66
N GLY A 752 33.43 -26.47 44.45
CA GLY A 752 32.91 -25.96 45.72
C GLY A 752 31.98 -24.76 45.52
N LYS A 753 31.84 -23.90 46.54
CA LYS A 753 31.02 -22.68 46.40
C LYS A 753 31.70 -21.65 45.51
N VAL A 754 30.92 -20.95 44.69
CA VAL A 754 31.37 -19.85 43.83
C VAL A 754 31.74 -18.66 44.70
N LEU A 755 32.97 -18.18 44.53
CA LEU A 755 33.54 -17.00 45.22
C LEU A 755 33.51 -15.76 44.32
N SER A 756 33.72 -15.94 43.01
CA SER A 756 33.64 -14.84 42.04
C SER A 756 33.40 -15.36 40.62
N SER A 757 32.86 -14.50 39.76
CA SER A 757 32.70 -14.75 38.33
C SER A 757 33.05 -13.50 37.53
N ASP A 758 33.71 -13.71 36.39
CA ASP A 758 34.07 -12.66 35.44
C ASP A 758 33.64 -13.07 34.03
N LEU A 759 32.87 -12.21 33.37
CA LEU A 759 32.51 -12.33 31.96
C LEU A 759 33.12 -11.17 31.18
N SER A 760 33.96 -11.49 30.21
CA SER A 760 34.47 -10.53 29.22
C SER A 760 34.00 -10.95 27.83
N ALA A 761 33.31 -10.04 27.13
CA ALA A 761 32.78 -10.33 25.81
C ALA A 761 32.80 -9.12 24.86
N TYR A 762 33.26 -9.39 23.64
CA TYR A 762 33.39 -8.44 22.54
C TYR A 762 32.27 -8.62 21.51
N SER A 763 32.01 -7.63 20.67
CA SER A 763 30.98 -7.70 19.63
C SER A 763 31.63 -7.74 18.25
N PRO A 764 31.12 -8.56 17.30
CA PRO A 764 31.71 -8.70 15.96
C PRO A 764 31.39 -7.51 15.03
N ALA A 765 31.33 -6.28 15.54
CA ALA A 765 31.09 -5.09 14.71
C ALA A 765 32.16 -5.05 13.60
N SER A 766 31.72 -5.22 12.34
CA SER A 766 32.60 -5.32 11.19
C SER A 766 33.39 -4.03 10.92
N ASP A 767 32.92 -2.92 11.46
CA ASP A 767 33.56 -1.61 11.44
C ASP A 767 33.28 -0.87 12.75
N ARG A 768 34.23 -0.04 13.19
CA ARG A 768 34.13 0.77 14.42
C ARG A 768 33.35 2.07 14.23
N HIS A 769 33.14 2.48 12.98
CA HIS A 769 32.52 3.76 12.61
C HIS A 769 31.36 3.61 11.64
N GLU A 770 31.02 2.39 11.22
CA GLU A 770 29.97 2.15 10.24
C GLU A 770 28.94 1.15 10.76
N ILE A 771 27.66 1.45 10.49
CA ILE A 771 26.55 0.53 10.71
C ILE A 771 25.70 0.44 9.44
N SER A 772 25.16 -0.75 9.13
CA SER A 772 24.28 -0.87 7.97
C SER A 772 22.96 -0.11 8.17
N ASP A 773 22.40 0.44 7.10
CA ASP A 773 21.11 1.16 7.08
C ASP A 773 19.98 0.46 7.85
N GLY A 774 19.81 -0.85 7.64
CA GLY A 774 18.80 -1.64 8.36
C GLY A 774 19.01 -1.78 9.88
N LEU A 775 20.17 -1.38 10.41
CA LEU A 775 20.51 -1.39 11.83
C LEU A 775 20.75 0.02 12.38
N GLY A 776 20.45 1.09 11.63
CA GLY A 776 20.67 2.47 12.10
C GLY A 776 19.98 2.79 13.43
N TYR A 777 18.88 2.09 13.75
CA TYR A 777 18.15 2.21 15.01
C TYR A 777 18.94 1.71 16.24
N PHE A 778 19.99 0.89 16.08
CA PHE A 778 20.86 0.45 17.18
C PHE A 778 21.60 1.61 17.87
N LEU A 779 21.60 2.79 17.24
CA LEU A 779 22.24 4.00 17.73
C LEU A 779 21.33 4.85 18.64
N GLU A 780 20.08 4.43 18.86
CA GLU A 780 19.07 5.20 19.58
C GLU A 780 18.48 4.40 20.75
N LYS A 781 18.75 4.81 22.00
CA LYS A 781 18.24 4.17 23.22
C LYS A 781 16.73 4.00 23.20
N LYS A 782 16.01 5.04 22.77
CA LYS A 782 14.53 5.11 22.81
C LYS A 782 13.81 4.01 22.01
N VAL A 783 14.48 3.40 21.03
CA VAL A 783 13.88 2.33 20.21
C VAL A 783 13.79 1.03 21.01
N GLY A 784 14.63 0.87 22.04
CA GLY A 784 14.69 -0.32 22.91
C GLY A 784 15.52 -1.47 22.34
N GLY A 785 15.75 -1.49 21.02
CA GLY A 785 16.61 -2.48 20.35
C GLY A 785 17.99 -1.93 20.04
N ASN A 786 18.99 -2.26 20.85
CA ASN A 786 20.35 -1.76 20.71
C ASN A 786 21.40 -2.75 21.26
N PRO A 787 22.71 -2.52 21.07
CA PRO A 787 23.75 -3.45 21.52
C PRO A 787 23.75 -3.75 23.02
N VAL A 788 23.34 -2.80 23.88
CA VAL A 788 23.23 -3.03 25.32
C VAL A 788 22.03 -3.93 25.61
N THR A 789 20.83 -3.55 25.17
CA THR A 789 19.62 -4.34 25.45
C THR A 789 19.68 -5.72 24.81
N ILE A 790 20.18 -5.84 23.57
CA ILE A 790 20.23 -7.12 22.85
C ILE A 790 21.45 -7.91 23.28
N MET A 791 22.66 -7.43 22.98
CA MET A 791 23.87 -8.26 23.10
C MET A 791 24.29 -8.45 24.56
N LEU A 792 24.35 -7.37 25.34
CA LEU A 792 24.63 -7.48 26.78
C LEU A 792 23.45 -8.15 27.50
N GLY A 793 22.20 -7.80 27.18
CA GLY A 793 21.02 -8.42 27.79
C GLY A 793 20.99 -9.95 27.66
N HIS A 794 21.26 -10.50 26.46
CA HIS A 794 21.37 -11.96 26.28
C HIS A 794 22.49 -12.60 27.12
N ARG A 795 23.62 -11.89 27.28
CA ARG A 795 24.79 -12.38 28.03
C ARG A 795 24.53 -12.36 29.53
N SER A 796 24.04 -11.23 30.06
CA SER A 796 23.62 -11.08 31.44
C SER A 796 22.60 -12.16 31.78
N ASP A 797 21.60 -12.38 30.92
CA ASP A 797 20.58 -13.41 31.15
C ASP A 797 21.18 -14.82 31.25
N ALA A 798 22.09 -15.20 30.35
CA ALA A 798 22.76 -16.49 30.40
C ALA A 798 23.51 -16.69 31.73
N VAL A 799 24.25 -15.67 32.19
CA VAL A 799 24.96 -15.71 33.47
C VAL A 799 23.98 -15.81 34.64
N HIS A 800 22.95 -14.98 34.67
CA HIS A 800 21.94 -14.98 35.74
C HIS A 800 21.14 -16.29 35.81
N SER A 801 20.94 -16.98 34.68
CA SER A 801 20.30 -18.30 34.66
C SER A 801 21.09 -19.40 35.39
N VAL A 802 22.39 -19.19 35.59
CA VAL A 802 23.33 -20.13 36.22
C VAL A 802 23.74 -19.67 37.62
N LEU A 803 24.06 -18.39 37.80
CA LEU A 803 24.62 -17.86 39.05
C LEU A 803 23.58 -17.18 39.95
N GLY A 804 22.37 -16.94 39.46
CA GLY A 804 21.34 -16.18 40.15
C GLY A 804 21.49 -14.67 39.93
N GLU A 805 20.58 -13.90 40.52
CA GLU A 805 20.49 -12.44 40.35
C GLU A 805 21.54 -11.65 41.14
N PHE A 806 21.76 -10.39 40.76
CA PHE A 806 22.46 -9.46 41.64
C PHE A 806 21.63 -9.18 42.90
N GLU A 807 22.29 -9.17 44.07
CA GLU A 807 21.76 -8.53 45.28
C GLU A 807 21.92 -7.02 45.19
N THR A 808 23.11 -6.57 44.78
CA THR A 808 23.41 -5.17 44.46
C THR A 808 24.42 -5.13 43.32
N PHE A 809 24.39 -4.06 42.51
CA PHE A 809 25.44 -3.81 41.53
C PHE A 809 25.69 -2.33 41.33
N SER A 810 26.88 -2.04 40.83
CA SER A 810 27.30 -0.75 40.30
C SER A 810 27.69 -0.94 38.84
N SER A 811 27.57 0.11 38.04
CA SER A 811 28.00 0.04 36.64
C SER A 811 28.54 1.36 36.14
N HIS A 812 29.43 1.27 35.18
CA HIS A 812 30.01 2.39 34.46
C HIS A 812 29.78 2.20 32.97
N THR A 813 29.12 3.17 32.34
CA THR A 813 28.77 3.15 30.91
C THR A 813 29.42 4.32 30.22
N GLN A 814 29.93 4.12 29.01
CA GLN A 814 30.56 5.17 28.22
C GLN A 814 30.06 5.14 26.78
N VAL A 815 29.94 6.33 26.19
CA VAL A 815 29.80 6.54 24.75
C VAL A 815 31.11 7.15 24.25
N GLN A 816 32.08 6.31 23.90
CA GLN A 816 33.40 6.73 23.41
C GLN A 816 33.44 6.86 21.89
N ARG A 817 32.47 6.28 21.18
CA ARG A 817 32.33 6.38 19.71
C ARG A 817 30.95 6.89 19.31
N PRO A 818 30.62 8.14 19.64
CA PRO A 818 29.32 8.72 19.32
C PRO A 818 29.11 8.87 17.81
N GLY A 819 30.15 9.22 17.04
CA GLY A 819 30.03 9.40 15.59
C GLY A 819 30.03 8.07 14.85
N GLN A 820 28.93 7.77 14.17
CA GLN A 820 28.76 6.60 13.31
C GLN A 820 28.25 7.02 11.93
N GLU A 821 28.59 6.26 10.90
CA GLU A 821 28.04 6.40 9.56
C GLU A 821 27.07 5.26 9.29
N ILE A 822 25.81 5.62 9.04
CA ILE A 822 24.80 4.68 8.53
C ILE A 822 25.08 4.48 7.05
N VAL A 823 25.55 3.29 6.70
CA VAL A 823 25.94 2.91 5.34
C VAL A 823 24.82 2.11 4.69
N ASN A 824 24.21 2.70 3.68
CA ASN A 824 23.33 1.98 2.78
C ASN A 824 24.20 1.25 1.74
N ARG A 825 24.46 -0.03 1.99
CA ARG A 825 25.30 -0.88 1.13
C ARG A 825 24.75 -1.07 -0.30
N SER A 826 23.45 -0.78 -0.51
CA SER A 826 22.81 -0.90 -1.83
C SER A 826 23.02 0.32 -2.74
N ASN A 827 23.44 1.47 -2.21
CA ASN A 827 23.68 2.68 -3.00
C ASN A 827 24.95 3.45 -2.59
N GLY A 828 25.69 2.97 -1.58
CA GLY A 828 26.90 3.59 -1.06
C GLY A 828 26.66 4.86 -0.25
N MET A 829 25.40 5.26 -0.01
CA MET A 829 25.06 6.45 0.77
C MET A 829 25.50 6.26 2.22
N ARG A 830 26.18 7.27 2.74
CA ARG A 830 26.67 7.35 4.11
C ARG A 830 25.96 8.50 4.81
N THR A 831 25.22 8.21 5.86
CA THR A 831 24.51 9.22 6.65
C THR A 831 25.15 9.29 8.03
N PRO A 832 25.79 10.41 8.41
CA PRO A 832 26.34 10.54 9.74
C PRO A 832 25.20 10.53 10.78
N LYS A 833 25.41 9.81 11.87
CA LYS A 833 24.49 9.70 13.00
C LYS A 833 25.28 9.68 14.30
N VAL A 834 24.75 10.35 15.32
CA VAL A 834 25.30 10.32 16.67
C VAL A 834 24.58 9.25 17.47
N SER A 835 25.33 8.30 18.02
CA SER A 835 24.84 7.28 18.96
C SER A 835 24.67 7.88 20.34
N ASP A 836 23.51 7.66 20.96
CA ASP A 836 23.30 7.89 22.39
C ASP A 836 23.43 6.61 23.23
N VAL A 837 23.67 5.46 22.59
CA VAL A 837 23.81 4.14 23.20
C VAL A 837 25.27 3.88 23.63
N PRO A 838 25.52 3.39 24.87
CA PRO A 838 26.85 3.04 25.34
C PRO A 838 27.53 1.94 24.51
N ASP A 839 28.81 2.14 24.20
CA ASP A 839 29.65 1.16 23.50
C ASP A 839 30.66 0.45 24.41
N LEU A 840 30.80 0.94 25.65
CA LEU A 840 31.57 0.30 26.72
C LEU A 840 30.72 0.25 27.99
N VAL A 841 30.53 -0.95 28.55
CA VAL A 841 29.79 -1.15 29.79
C VAL A 841 30.56 -2.09 30.70
N SER A 842 30.78 -1.66 31.94
CA SER A 842 31.34 -2.48 33.02
C SER A 842 30.34 -2.54 34.17
N ILE A 843 30.05 -3.73 34.65
CA ILE A 843 29.15 -4.01 35.78
C ILE A 843 29.95 -4.74 36.85
N HIS A 844 29.83 -4.31 38.10
CA HIS A 844 30.40 -4.98 39.27
C HIS A 844 29.36 -5.04 40.38
N GLY A 845 29.02 -6.25 40.82
CA GLY A 845 28.01 -6.46 41.85
C GLY A 845 28.23 -7.71 42.68
N THR A 846 27.43 -7.84 43.73
CA THR A 846 27.36 -9.02 44.60
C THR A 846 26.18 -9.87 44.17
N LEU A 847 26.40 -11.17 44.02
CA LEU A 847 25.35 -12.15 43.69
C LEU A 847 24.49 -12.45 44.91
N ALA A 848 23.18 -12.56 44.69
CA ALA A 848 22.24 -13.03 45.70
C ALA A 848 22.46 -14.53 45.98
N THR A 849 22.30 -14.94 47.23
CA THR A 849 22.47 -16.34 47.67
C THR A 849 21.25 -17.21 47.35
N GLN A 850 20.72 -17.10 46.13
CA GLN A 850 19.57 -17.85 45.64
C GLN A 850 19.89 -19.33 45.42
N HIS A 851 21.14 -19.64 45.05
CA HIS A 851 21.62 -21.00 44.84
C HIS A 851 22.58 -21.43 45.96
N PRO A 852 22.51 -22.69 46.44
CA PRO A 852 23.32 -23.17 47.57
C PRO A 852 24.83 -23.21 47.27
N TYR A 853 25.18 -23.28 45.98
CA TYR A 853 26.55 -23.25 45.49
C TYR A 853 27.13 -21.83 45.35
N ILE A 854 26.42 -20.77 45.74
CA ILE A 854 26.95 -19.39 45.75
C ILE A 854 27.41 -19.04 47.16
N ALA A 855 28.67 -18.63 47.33
CA ALA A 855 29.15 -18.16 48.61
C ALA A 855 28.55 -16.78 48.96
N ALA A 856 28.37 -16.52 50.25
CA ALA A 856 27.96 -15.20 50.71
C ALA A 856 29.00 -14.15 50.30
N GLY A 857 28.56 -13.06 49.66
CA GLY A 857 29.44 -12.01 49.17
C GLY A 857 30.14 -12.31 47.83
N ALA A 858 29.75 -13.39 47.12
CA ALA A 858 30.34 -13.70 45.82
C ALA A 858 30.13 -12.56 44.81
N SER A 859 31.19 -12.20 44.08
CA SER A 859 31.16 -11.06 43.15
C SER A 859 30.94 -11.51 41.71
N LEU A 860 30.16 -10.75 40.93
CA LEU A 860 30.05 -10.89 39.48
C LEU A 860 30.53 -9.60 38.79
N VAL A 861 31.46 -9.78 37.86
CA VAL A 861 31.96 -8.74 36.94
C VAL A 861 31.51 -9.07 35.53
N VAL A 862 30.95 -8.07 34.83
CA VAL A 862 30.59 -8.18 33.41
C VAL A 862 31.18 -7.01 32.65
N ASN A 863 32.03 -7.30 31.67
CA ASN A 863 32.64 -6.33 30.77
C ASN A 863 32.13 -6.54 29.34
N PHE A 864 31.50 -5.49 28.80
CA PHE A 864 30.93 -5.46 27.47
C PHE A 864 31.62 -4.41 26.61
N HIS A 865 32.13 -4.88 25.48
CA HIS A 865 32.79 -4.05 24.47
C HIS A 865 32.03 -4.18 23.15
N TYR A 866 31.43 -3.10 22.67
CA TYR A 866 30.84 -3.05 21.33
C TYR A 866 31.92 -2.82 20.27
N GLU A 867 32.88 -3.74 20.20
CA GLU A 867 33.97 -3.74 19.23
C GLU A 867 34.63 -5.11 19.11
N PRO A 868 35.41 -5.34 18.04
CA PRO A 868 36.24 -6.52 17.93
C PRO A 868 37.32 -6.56 19.04
N PRO A 869 37.65 -7.76 19.55
CA PRO A 869 38.75 -7.92 20.49
C PRO A 869 40.10 -7.57 19.85
N PHE A 870 41.12 -7.39 20.68
CA PHE A 870 42.49 -7.33 20.18
C PHE A 870 42.83 -8.61 19.40
N PRO A 871 43.52 -8.53 18.24
CA PRO A 871 43.84 -9.71 17.44
C PRO A 871 44.50 -10.82 18.27
N GLY A 872 43.97 -12.05 18.15
CA GLY A 872 44.43 -13.21 18.93
C GLY A 872 43.81 -13.34 20.32
N THR A 873 42.99 -12.39 20.75
CA THR A 873 42.22 -12.50 22.01
C THR A 873 40.90 -13.22 21.75
N THR A 874 40.54 -14.16 22.62
CA THR A 874 39.27 -14.87 22.55
C THR A 874 38.09 -13.91 22.74
N PRO A 875 37.13 -13.82 21.79
CA PRO A 875 36.03 -12.85 21.84
C PRO A 875 35.10 -12.96 23.04
N LEU A 876 34.96 -14.16 23.62
CA LEU A 876 34.18 -14.36 24.84
C LEU A 876 34.89 -15.34 25.77
N VAL A 877 35.04 -14.91 27.02
CA VAL A 877 35.55 -15.72 28.12
C VAL A 877 34.67 -15.47 29.34
N TRP A 878 34.13 -16.54 29.89
CA TRP A 878 33.41 -16.54 31.16
C TRP A 878 34.13 -17.46 32.13
N THR A 879 34.66 -16.90 33.22
CA THR A 879 35.37 -17.64 34.25
C THR A 879 34.61 -17.58 35.57
N ILE A 880 34.41 -18.73 36.19
CA ILE A 880 33.76 -18.88 37.51
C ILE A 880 34.79 -19.48 38.45
N THR A 881 35.11 -18.79 39.54
CA THR A 881 36.06 -19.23 40.55
C THR A 881 35.30 -19.69 41.79
N GLY A 882 35.59 -20.90 42.24
CA GLY A 882 35.06 -21.46 43.48
C GLY A 882 36.16 -21.84 44.47
N GLU A 883 35.76 -22.38 45.62
CA GLU A 883 36.66 -22.79 46.71
C GLU A 883 37.67 -23.87 46.30
N LYS A 884 37.29 -24.77 45.39
CA LYS A 884 38.06 -25.97 45.01
C LYS A 884 38.61 -25.93 43.59
N GLY A 885 38.23 -24.93 42.79
CA GLY A 885 38.63 -24.87 41.38
C GLY A 885 38.01 -23.72 40.60
N GLN A 886 38.16 -23.78 39.28
CA GLN A 886 37.64 -22.81 38.33
C GLN A 886 36.94 -23.51 37.16
N ILE A 887 35.87 -22.90 36.65
CA ILE A 887 35.24 -23.25 35.37
C ILE A 887 35.52 -22.12 34.38
N ARG A 888 35.92 -22.46 33.15
CA ARG A 888 36.07 -21.49 32.06
C ARG A 888 35.28 -21.94 30.85
N LEU A 889 34.34 -21.10 30.41
CA LEU A 889 33.66 -21.22 29.13
C LEU A 889 34.23 -20.18 28.17
N SER A 890 34.64 -20.59 26.98
CA SER A 890 35.21 -19.68 25.97
C SER A 890 34.66 -19.93 24.58
N ALA A 891 34.51 -18.86 23.80
CA ALA A 891 34.05 -18.93 22.41
C ALA A 891 34.98 -18.13 21.49
N GLU A 892 35.72 -18.84 20.64
CA GLU A 892 36.65 -18.23 19.67
C GLU A 892 35.93 -17.60 18.47
N SER A 893 34.72 -18.10 18.19
CA SER A 893 34.01 -17.85 16.94
C SER A 893 33.12 -16.59 16.97
N GLY A 894 32.92 -16.01 18.17
CA GLY A 894 32.17 -14.79 18.38
C GLY A 894 31.76 -14.57 19.83
N GLY A 895 31.22 -13.39 20.14
CA GLY A 895 30.87 -13.01 21.51
C GLY A 895 29.41 -13.24 21.93
N LEU A 896 28.62 -13.99 21.15
CA LEU A 896 27.19 -14.22 21.45
C LEU A 896 26.96 -15.70 21.75
N ILE A 897 26.69 -16.02 23.02
CA ILE A 897 26.42 -17.38 23.51
C ILE A 897 25.24 -17.99 22.75
N GLN A 898 24.16 -17.23 22.59
CA GLN A 898 22.87 -17.68 22.09
C GLN A 898 22.83 -17.97 20.58
N THR A 899 23.80 -17.45 19.81
CA THR A 899 23.88 -17.65 18.34
C THR A 899 25.19 -18.27 17.86
N ASN A 900 26.21 -18.41 18.71
CA ASN A 900 27.62 -18.71 18.39
C ASN A 900 27.83 -19.43 17.04
N THR A 901 28.05 -18.68 15.96
CA THR A 901 27.65 -19.12 14.61
C THR A 901 28.67 -19.99 13.89
N SER A 902 29.85 -20.17 14.46
CA SER A 902 31.03 -20.59 13.68
C SER A 902 31.91 -21.65 14.37
N GLY A 903 31.50 -22.19 15.53
CA GLY A 903 32.21 -23.29 16.21
C GLY A 903 31.71 -23.56 17.64
N PRO A 904 31.97 -24.76 18.21
CA PRO A 904 31.57 -25.08 19.58
C PRO A 904 32.32 -24.19 20.59
N MET A 905 31.65 -23.84 21.68
CA MET A 905 32.29 -23.26 22.88
C MET A 905 33.18 -24.31 23.56
N SER A 906 34.36 -23.89 24.03
CA SER A 906 35.19 -24.73 24.89
C SER A 906 34.78 -24.57 26.34
N LEU A 907 34.70 -25.68 27.08
CA LEU A 907 34.39 -25.70 28.50
C LEU A 907 35.49 -26.45 29.24
N GLN A 908 36.11 -25.79 30.22
CA GLN A 908 37.24 -26.32 30.98
C GLN A 908 36.99 -26.22 32.48
N VAL A 909 37.50 -27.20 33.22
CA VAL A 909 37.51 -27.24 34.69
C VAL A 909 38.93 -27.38 35.16
N TYR A 910 39.38 -26.44 35.98
CA TYR A 910 40.66 -26.49 36.68
C TYR A 910 40.43 -26.77 38.16
N LYS A 911 41.06 -27.81 38.72
CA LYS A 911 40.94 -28.18 40.14
C LYS A 911 42.22 -27.83 40.91
N PHE A 912 42.07 -27.15 42.04
CA PHE A 912 43.21 -26.65 42.82
C PHE A 912 43.97 -27.74 43.56
N ASP A 913 43.28 -28.79 44.01
CA ASP A 913 43.88 -29.88 44.78
C ASP A 913 44.78 -30.79 43.93
N SER A 914 44.42 -30.99 42.67
CA SER A 914 45.12 -31.89 41.75
C SER A 914 45.97 -31.14 40.71
N ASP A 915 45.89 -29.82 40.64
CA ASP A 915 46.52 -28.97 39.60
C ASP A 915 46.19 -29.46 38.17
N GLN A 916 44.99 -30.02 37.98
CA GLN A 916 44.54 -30.57 36.70
C GLN A 916 43.57 -29.62 36.01
N ASN A 917 43.87 -29.31 34.75
CA ASN A 917 42.92 -28.70 33.81
C ASN A 917 42.31 -29.78 32.92
N GLN A 918 40.98 -29.87 32.91
CA GLN A 918 40.22 -30.89 32.19
C GLN A 918 39.23 -30.23 31.23
N ASP A 919 39.27 -30.62 29.96
CA ASP A 919 38.23 -30.28 28.99
C ASP A 919 36.96 -31.07 29.32
N VAL A 920 35.83 -30.37 29.45
CA VAL A 920 34.52 -30.97 29.70
C VAL A 920 33.76 -31.11 28.40
N SER A 921 33.42 -32.35 28.06
CA SER A 921 32.58 -32.62 26.91
C SER A 921 31.13 -32.20 27.15
N TRP A 922 30.55 -31.61 26.11
CA TRP A 922 29.14 -31.33 25.95
C TRP A 922 28.80 -31.48 24.47
N GLY A 923 27.53 -31.66 24.13
CA GLY A 923 27.12 -31.85 22.75
C GLY A 923 25.64 -31.54 22.53
N TRP A 924 25.29 -31.37 21.26
CA TRP A 924 23.90 -31.25 20.82
C TRP A 924 23.24 -32.64 20.81
N GLU A 925 21.94 -32.70 21.12
CA GLU A 925 21.13 -33.89 20.81
C GLU A 925 21.13 -34.13 19.28
N ASP A 926 21.00 -35.39 18.84
CA ASP A 926 21.13 -35.75 17.42
C ASP A 926 20.22 -34.93 16.50
N TRP A 927 18.98 -34.70 16.93
CA TRP A 927 18.01 -33.89 16.18
C TRP A 927 18.37 -32.39 16.21
N GLN A 928 18.92 -31.87 17.32
CA GLN A 928 19.40 -30.48 17.39
C GLN A 928 20.62 -30.31 16.46
N ALA A 929 21.50 -31.30 16.41
CA ALA A 929 22.68 -31.28 15.55
C ALA A 929 22.29 -31.20 14.06
N ALA A 930 21.15 -31.79 13.67
CA ALA A 930 20.60 -31.74 12.32
C ALA A 930 20.06 -30.35 11.92
N LEU A 931 19.74 -29.48 12.90
CA LEU A 931 19.31 -28.11 12.63
C LEU A 931 20.49 -27.18 12.30
N PRO A 932 20.27 -26.11 11.50
CA PRO A 932 21.23 -25.03 11.34
C PRO A 932 21.66 -24.49 12.70
N HIS A 933 22.95 -24.14 12.86
CA HIS A 933 23.50 -23.79 14.17
C HIS A 933 22.70 -22.71 14.93
N ARG A 934 22.26 -21.65 14.22
CA ARG A 934 21.45 -20.56 14.80
C ARG A 934 20.06 -20.99 15.25
N ALA A 935 19.54 -22.10 14.72
CA ALA A 935 18.21 -22.61 15.02
C ALA A 935 18.20 -23.62 16.18
N ARG A 936 19.35 -24.15 16.62
CA ARG A 936 19.42 -25.27 17.58
C ARG A 936 18.83 -24.95 18.95
N ASN A 937 19.20 -23.78 19.49
CA ASN A 937 18.68 -23.30 20.78
C ASN A 937 17.21 -22.89 20.67
N ILE A 938 16.81 -22.26 19.56
CA ILE A 938 15.41 -21.91 19.29
C ILE A 938 14.54 -23.16 19.19
N GLY A 939 14.97 -24.17 18.43
CA GLY A 939 14.28 -25.46 18.32
C GLY A 939 14.11 -26.13 19.67
N LYS A 940 15.15 -26.14 20.52
CA LYS A 940 15.02 -26.69 21.89
C LYS A 940 14.03 -25.91 22.73
N LEU A 941 13.98 -24.60 22.59
CA LEU A 941 13.02 -23.78 23.31
C LEU A 941 11.57 -24.10 22.88
N TYR A 942 11.32 -24.34 21.58
CA TYR A 942 10.02 -24.84 21.09
C TYR A 942 9.67 -26.22 21.68
N GLU A 943 10.61 -27.18 21.69
CA GLU A 943 10.37 -28.50 22.28
C GLU A 943 10.06 -28.42 23.78
N VAL A 944 10.86 -27.65 24.53
CA VAL A 944 10.63 -27.43 25.97
C VAL A 944 9.26 -26.80 26.24
N PHE A 945 8.82 -25.90 25.37
CA PHE A 945 7.49 -25.31 25.44
C PHE A 945 6.39 -26.34 25.18
N ALA A 946 6.51 -27.08 24.07
CA ALA A 946 5.54 -28.10 23.65
C ALA A 946 5.38 -29.21 24.69
N GLU A 947 6.49 -29.63 25.33
CA GLU A 947 6.51 -30.63 26.40
C GLU A 947 6.11 -30.06 27.77
N ASN A 948 5.80 -28.76 27.86
CA ASN A 948 5.47 -28.06 29.10
C ASN A 948 6.57 -28.18 30.19
N LYS A 949 7.84 -28.17 29.77
CA LYS A 949 9.03 -28.26 30.63
C LYS A 949 9.72 -26.91 30.88
N ILE A 950 9.04 -25.79 30.61
CA ILE A 950 9.57 -24.43 30.79
C ILE A 950 10.23 -24.24 32.16
N ALA A 951 9.53 -24.66 33.23
CA ALA A 951 10.02 -24.53 34.61
C ALA A 951 11.26 -25.40 34.89
N GLU A 952 11.31 -26.63 34.35
CA GLU A 952 12.45 -27.54 34.51
C GLU A 952 13.72 -27.00 33.83
N TYR A 953 13.56 -26.38 32.67
CA TYR A 953 14.66 -25.78 31.94
C TYR A 953 14.98 -24.35 32.38
N GLY A 954 14.13 -23.73 33.20
CA GLY A 954 14.24 -22.34 33.59
C GLY A 954 14.14 -21.38 32.39
N VAL A 955 13.37 -21.74 31.37
CA VAL A 955 13.17 -20.92 30.16
C VAL A 955 12.56 -19.57 30.56
N ALA A 956 13.03 -18.50 29.92
CA ALA A 956 12.59 -17.15 30.25
C ALA A 956 11.14 -16.92 29.82
N ASP A 957 10.33 -16.45 30.75
CA ASP A 957 8.98 -15.94 30.55
C ASP A 957 8.95 -14.40 30.65
N PHE A 958 7.77 -13.78 30.62
CA PHE A 958 7.67 -12.33 30.69
C PHE A 958 8.15 -11.77 32.04
N GLU A 959 7.92 -12.47 33.15
CA GLU A 959 8.42 -12.07 34.48
C GLU A 959 9.95 -12.04 34.53
N THR A 960 10.58 -13.03 33.90
CA THR A 960 12.03 -13.08 33.75
C THR A 960 12.54 -11.91 32.91
N ALA A 961 11.86 -11.61 31.80
CA ALA A 961 12.22 -10.52 30.91
C ALA A 961 12.06 -9.14 31.58
N VAL A 962 11.08 -8.97 32.46
CA VAL A 962 10.92 -7.75 33.28
C VAL A 962 12.18 -7.49 34.11
N LYS A 963 12.72 -8.51 34.78
CA LYS A 963 13.97 -8.36 35.56
C LYS A 963 15.14 -7.96 34.68
N ARG A 964 15.25 -8.55 33.48
CA ARG A 964 16.31 -8.16 32.52
C ARG A 964 16.13 -6.73 32.05
N HIS A 965 14.89 -6.31 31.75
CA HIS A 965 14.59 -4.93 31.39
C HIS A 965 14.94 -3.95 32.51
N GLN A 966 14.62 -4.29 33.76
CA GLN A 966 14.98 -3.47 34.92
C GLN A 966 16.50 -3.29 35.03
N GLU A 967 17.28 -4.36 34.83
CA GLU A 967 18.74 -4.29 34.77
C GLU A 967 19.20 -3.38 33.63
N MET A 968 18.72 -3.60 32.39
CA MET A 968 19.13 -2.83 31.22
C MET A 968 18.78 -1.33 31.34
N ASP A 969 17.60 -0.99 31.85
CA ASP A 969 17.19 0.39 32.05
C ASP A 969 18.06 1.08 33.11
N ALA A 970 18.44 0.36 34.18
CA ALA A 970 19.40 0.86 35.17
C ALA A 970 20.82 1.09 34.60
N LEU A 971 21.15 0.51 33.45
CA LEU A 971 22.39 0.81 32.72
C LEU A 971 22.22 2.01 31.77
N LEU A 972 21.08 2.12 31.10
CA LEU A 972 20.87 3.09 30.01
C LEU A 972 20.41 4.47 30.48
N TRP A 973 19.65 4.54 31.57
CA TRP A 973 18.92 5.74 32.00
C TRP A 973 19.36 6.27 33.37
N LYS A 974 20.65 6.11 33.69
CA LYS A 974 21.24 6.63 34.93
C LYS A 974 21.20 8.14 35.04
#